data_AF-A0A7C7PYR0-F1
#
_entry.id   AF-A0A7C7PYR0-F1
#
_cell.length_a   1.000
_cell.length_b   1.000
_cell.length_c   1.000
_cell.angle_alpha   90.00
_cell.angle_beta   90.00
_cell.angle_gamma   90.00
#
_symmetry.space_group_name_H-M   'P 1'
#
loop_
_entity.id
_entity.type
_entity.pdbx_description
1 polymer ?
#
loop_
_entity_poly.entity_id
_entity_poly.type
_entity_poly.pdbx_seq_one_letter_code
_entity_poly.pdbx_strand_id
1 'polypeptide(L)'
;MSAEDRDDRIIRERRFRMGRNIDIADIDVGSGDSVSDSVEATEKEPELDEALGDVFDPFSAPSGKDPGAVQRDGSVQSAPESDLVTTMARDGEKRVNWSLMVAMIFVFSALSVVAGTTFPPAVSLLILLALAAVGFSLGERWVPNRDLHILGVTWVIISMKVLYGLAVELNRWELGPFLPISVEMLAVLLLALVALNVFVAYRHNHDAIAAQATLVLLAIASTAGSVGGEIGVAVMILVATLLLHSIALHRNSGNLAALGIAASNLWIGMHALTGGFEAGSLRILPLETPLLLFLLLMLVTGVNASMAARFAREENWFSLGFQALGLGKPGLWGVSISMGMVGALLAVASSREDVGYALGMVTFLGAAFGGSYLVVRGVERDRVALPLLAGGMALSLLLLLGDSSESVLPLDRYESFTVFAALITGFVMLRDQDRVSDRVLWLGSIAVLILLVILVPAESKTDGGDGGVMLLAMLAALHLGTGTLAIKRNAPALAGVTVLLPWSWILVEELLQEAIRTVLVANDRIDPGSIIDLSPEPLAVYLGLAAILMLVVNLRMGETGVNLASGFLGITEISASIRDSGILQLWSMGLWLPLITVVVMSQLGGFTAVTLLAITALLCGLHLAVEFSGRRLGDPVAMLAMIAVGLTVLQWRHGLDSMWMIFVTIAAATILLRAGVDEEAKFTQGMALMSLPILATITSKNPMRILAESDELPS
;
A
#
# COMPACT_ATOMS: atom_id res chain seq x y z
N MET A 1 -56.67 -14.51 39.58
CA MET A 1 -55.27 -14.42 39.12
C MET A 1 -55.06 -13.02 38.55
N SER A 2 -54.20 -12.25 39.20
CA SER A 2 -53.86 -10.86 38.86
C SER A 2 -52.97 -10.79 37.60
N ALA A 3 -52.97 -9.64 36.94
CA ALA A 3 -52.24 -9.38 35.69
C ALA A 3 -50.70 -9.51 35.81
N GLU A 4 -50.13 -9.61 37.02
CA GLU A 4 -48.69 -9.84 37.25
C GLU A 4 -48.22 -11.24 36.82
N ASP A 5 -49.10 -12.25 36.80
CA ASP A 5 -48.71 -13.64 36.49
C ASP A 5 -48.55 -13.91 34.98
N ARG A 6 -48.96 -12.95 34.14
CA ARG A 6 -48.91 -13.06 32.66
C ARG A 6 -47.60 -12.50 32.08
N ASP A 7 -47.10 -11.39 32.63
CA ASP A 7 -45.83 -10.80 32.20
C ASP A 7 -44.64 -11.68 32.60
N ASP A 8 -44.75 -12.36 33.75
CA ASP A 8 -43.69 -13.22 34.25
C ASP A 8 -43.51 -14.51 33.41
N ARG A 9 -44.57 -14.96 32.74
CA ARG A 9 -44.52 -16.09 31.81
C ARG A 9 -43.92 -15.71 30.45
N ILE A 10 -44.19 -14.50 29.96
CA ILE A 10 -43.61 -13.98 28.70
C ILE A 10 -42.11 -13.71 28.86
N ILE A 11 -41.67 -13.22 30.03
CA ILE A 11 -40.25 -13.02 30.33
C ILE A 11 -39.53 -14.37 30.50
N ARG A 12 -40.20 -15.39 31.05
CA ARG A 12 -39.65 -16.75 31.21
C ARG A 12 -39.57 -17.52 29.89
N GLU A 13 -40.55 -17.36 28.99
CA GLU A 13 -40.52 -17.90 27.63
C GLU A 13 -39.47 -17.20 26.73
N ARG A 14 -39.21 -15.89 26.91
CA ARG A 14 -38.08 -15.21 26.25
C ARG A 14 -36.72 -15.67 26.77
N ARG A 15 -36.58 -15.93 28.07
CA ARG A 15 -35.34 -16.45 28.65
C ARG A 15 -35.03 -17.90 28.22
N PHE A 16 -36.05 -18.69 27.89
CA PHE A 16 -35.86 -20.06 27.40
C PHE A 16 -35.52 -20.16 25.90
N ARG A 17 -35.70 -19.08 25.11
CA ARG A 17 -35.29 -19.03 23.69
C ARG A 17 -33.88 -18.46 23.45
N MET A 18 -33.22 -17.91 24.48
CA MET A 18 -31.82 -17.42 24.41
C MET A 18 -30.76 -18.46 24.81
N GLY A 19 -31.15 -19.69 25.13
CA GLY A 19 -30.25 -20.74 25.64
C GLY A 19 -29.81 -21.80 24.62
N ARG A 20 -29.93 -21.54 23.31
CA ARG A 20 -29.53 -22.53 22.29
C ARG A 20 -28.85 -21.83 21.13
N ASN A 21 -27.52 -21.76 21.17
CA ASN A 21 -26.69 -21.55 19.98
C ASN A 21 -27.05 -22.65 18.98
N ILE A 22 -27.95 -22.32 18.06
CA ILE A 22 -28.07 -23.01 16.78
C ILE A 22 -27.25 -22.14 15.84
N ASP A 23 -26.16 -22.72 15.35
CA ASP A 23 -25.36 -22.16 14.28
C ASP A 23 -26.25 -22.13 13.03
N ILE A 24 -26.70 -20.93 12.62
CA ILE A 24 -27.57 -20.76 11.45
C ILE A 24 -26.74 -20.79 10.14
N ALA A 25 -25.41 -21.02 10.24
CA ALA A 25 -24.56 -21.26 9.09
C ALA A 25 -24.79 -22.64 8.42
N ASP A 26 -25.59 -23.53 9.04
CA ASP A 26 -25.76 -24.93 8.58
C ASP A 26 -27.23 -25.30 8.28
N ILE A 27 -28.10 -24.30 8.09
CA ILE A 27 -29.46 -24.54 7.57
C ILE A 27 -29.44 -24.25 6.07
N ASP A 28 -29.03 -25.28 5.31
CA ASP A 28 -29.33 -25.41 3.89
C ASP A 28 -30.86 -25.51 3.74
N VAL A 29 -31.51 -24.37 3.52
CA VAL A 29 -32.90 -24.34 3.09
C VAL A 29 -32.89 -24.71 1.62
N GLY A 30 -33.03 -25.99 1.34
CA GLY A 30 -33.28 -26.51 0.00
C GLY A 30 -34.47 -25.78 -0.64
N SER A 31 -34.17 -24.83 -1.52
CA SER A 31 -35.13 -24.30 -2.47
C SER A 31 -35.32 -25.36 -3.55
N GLY A 32 -36.48 -26.01 -3.52
CA GLY A 32 -36.87 -27.03 -4.47
C GLY A 32 -36.82 -26.57 -5.92
N ASP A 33 -36.58 -27.57 -6.77
CA ASP A 33 -36.54 -27.53 -8.22
C ASP A 33 -37.56 -26.58 -8.87
N SER A 34 -37.06 -25.58 -9.57
CA SER A 34 -37.71 -25.06 -10.77
C SER A 34 -36.68 -25.02 -11.89
N VAL A 35 -36.67 -26.10 -12.68
CA VAL A 35 -35.91 -26.23 -13.91
C VAL A 35 -36.38 -25.16 -14.89
N SER A 36 -35.51 -24.21 -15.19
CA SER A 36 -35.60 -23.29 -16.33
C SER A 36 -34.32 -23.49 -17.13
N ASP A 37 -34.42 -24.30 -18.18
CA ASP A 37 -33.36 -24.51 -19.16
C ASP A 37 -33.01 -23.17 -19.83
N SER A 38 -31.92 -22.55 -19.40
CA SER A 38 -31.17 -21.59 -20.20
C SER A 38 -29.70 -21.97 -20.14
N VAL A 39 -29.18 -22.35 -21.31
CA VAL A 39 -27.81 -22.79 -21.58
C VAL A 39 -26.79 -21.90 -20.87
N GLU A 40 -26.25 -22.38 -19.74
CA GLU A 40 -25.13 -21.74 -19.06
C GLU A 40 -23.85 -21.98 -19.88
N ALA A 41 -23.29 -20.89 -20.39
CA ALA A 41 -21.87 -20.86 -20.68
C ALA A 41 -21.12 -21.12 -19.37
N THR A 42 -20.21 -22.08 -19.38
CA THR A 42 -19.24 -22.32 -18.29
C THR A 42 -18.44 -21.04 -18.03
N GLU A 43 -18.94 -20.17 -17.16
CA GLU A 43 -18.24 -19.01 -16.65
C GLU A 43 -17.42 -19.41 -15.43
N LYS A 44 -16.10 -19.19 -15.52
CA LYS A 44 -15.14 -19.50 -14.45
C LYS A 44 -15.52 -18.75 -13.19
N GLU A 45 -15.60 -19.45 -12.06
CA GLU A 45 -15.56 -18.81 -10.74
C GLU A 45 -14.35 -17.86 -10.68
N PRO A 46 -14.49 -16.65 -10.10
CA PRO A 46 -13.39 -15.71 -9.99
C PRO A 46 -12.26 -16.36 -9.18
N GLU A 47 -11.11 -16.56 -9.81
CA GLU A 47 -9.93 -17.14 -9.17
C GLU A 47 -9.43 -16.15 -8.09
N LEU A 48 -9.69 -16.48 -6.83
CA LEU A 48 -9.33 -15.63 -5.69
C LEU A 48 -7.79 -15.55 -5.59
N ASP A 49 -7.24 -14.33 -5.56
CA ASP A 49 -5.82 -14.13 -5.38
C ASP A 49 -5.43 -14.47 -3.93
N GLU A 50 -5.02 -15.72 -3.68
CA GLU A 50 -4.65 -16.21 -2.35
C GLU A 50 -3.61 -15.33 -1.62
N ALA A 51 -2.74 -14.64 -2.37
CA ALA A 51 -1.72 -13.77 -1.78
C ALA A 51 -2.34 -12.46 -1.24
N LEU A 52 -3.23 -11.84 -2.00
CA LEU A 52 -3.91 -10.61 -1.59
C LEU A 52 -5.14 -10.86 -0.72
N GLY A 53 -5.79 -12.02 -0.85
CA GLY A 53 -7.04 -12.36 -0.20
C GLY A 53 -8.24 -11.57 -0.74
N ASP A 54 -9.28 -11.50 0.08
CA ASP A 54 -10.54 -10.86 -0.26
C ASP A 54 -10.52 -9.39 0.18
N VAL A 55 -10.17 -8.52 -0.75
CA VAL A 55 -10.06 -7.06 -0.58
C VAL A 55 -10.78 -6.38 -1.75
N PHE A 56 -11.41 -5.24 -1.47
CA PHE A 56 -12.11 -4.44 -2.47
C PHE A 56 -11.19 -4.01 -3.64
N ASP A 57 -11.73 -4.07 -4.87
CA ASP A 57 -11.03 -3.67 -6.09
C ASP A 57 -11.90 -2.70 -6.91
N PRO A 58 -11.57 -1.39 -6.96
CA PRO A 58 -12.38 -0.40 -7.67
C PRO A 58 -12.35 -0.56 -9.19
N PHE A 59 -11.46 -1.41 -9.73
CA PHE A 59 -11.27 -1.61 -11.15
C PHE A 59 -11.76 -2.98 -11.65
N SER A 60 -12.38 -3.80 -10.79
CA SER A 60 -12.94 -5.08 -11.22
C SER A 60 -14.05 -4.86 -12.25
N ALA A 61 -14.03 -5.65 -13.33
CA ALA A 61 -15.13 -5.64 -14.29
C ALA A 61 -16.43 -6.11 -13.60
N PRO A 62 -17.58 -5.49 -13.87
CA PRO A 62 -18.85 -5.94 -13.32
C PRO A 62 -19.10 -7.39 -13.71
N SER A 63 -19.24 -8.28 -12.73
CA SER A 63 -19.52 -9.69 -13.00
C SER A 63 -21.00 -9.94 -13.30
N GLY A 64 -21.85 -8.95 -13.00
CA GLY A 64 -23.31 -9.08 -13.03
C GLY A 64 -23.87 -9.91 -11.87
N LYS A 65 -23.01 -10.53 -11.04
CA LYS A 65 -23.35 -11.31 -9.84
C LYS A 65 -22.90 -10.62 -8.55
N ASP A 66 -22.37 -9.40 -8.65
CA ASP A 66 -21.88 -8.64 -7.52
C ASP A 66 -23.03 -8.33 -6.52
N PRO A 67 -22.79 -8.30 -5.21
CA PRO A 67 -23.81 -7.97 -4.21
C PRO A 67 -24.53 -6.66 -4.53
N GLY A 68 -25.85 -6.72 -4.74
CA GLY A 68 -26.65 -5.55 -5.13
C GLY A 68 -26.61 -5.18 -6.62
N ALA A 69 -25.98 -5.99 -7.49
CA ALA A 69 -25.99 -5.78 -8.94
C ALA A 69 -27.41 -5.98 -9.51
N VAL A 70 -27.87 -4.98 -10.29
CA VAL A 70 -29.15 -5.02 -10.99
C VAL A 70 -28.92 -5.67 -12.36
N GLN A 71 -29.55 -6.81 -12.58
CA GLN A 71 -29.50 -7.55 -13.84
C GLN A 71 -30.24 -6.81 -14.96
N ARG A 72 -30.03 -7.24 -16.21
CA ARG A 72 -30.69 -6.66 -17.39
C ARG A 72 -32.22 -6.72 -17.34
N ASP A 73 -32.77 -7.64 -16.55
CA ASP A 73 -34.21 -7.80 -16.30
C ASP A 73 -34.71 -6.98 -15.08
N GLY A 74 -33.83 -6.21 -14.44
CA GLY A 74 -34.14 -5.41 -13.24
C GLY A 74 -34.10 -6.21 -11.92
N SER A 75 -33.77 -7.50 -11.95
CA SER A 75 -33.64 -8.33 -10.74
C SER A 75 -32.31 -8.11 -10.03
N VAL A 76 -32.27 -8.39 -8.72
CA VAL A 76 -31.04 -8.37 -7.91
C VAL A 76 -30.85 -9.77 -7.34
N GLN A 77 -29.76 -10.45 -7.71
CA GLN A 77 -29.53 -11.85 -7.33
C GLN A 77 -29.07 -12.00 -5.88
N SER A 78 -28.30 -11.04 -5.37
CA SER A 78 -27.70 -11.07 -4.05
C SER A 78 -27.94 -9.74 -3.34
N ALA A 79 -28.32 -9.79 -2.06
CA ALA A 79 -28.55 -8.59 -1.28
C ALA A 79 -27.28 -7.73 -1.22
N PRO A 80 -27.39 -6.39 -1.19
CA PRO A 80 -26.24 -5.50 -1.01
C PRO A 80 -25.47 -5.86 0.26
N GLU A 81 -24.15 -5.64 0.26
CA GLU A 81 -23.33 -5.85 1.45
C GLU A 81 -23.86 -5.04 2.64
N SER A 82 -23.82 -5.64 3.83
CA SER A 82 -24.31 -4.99 5.04
C SER A 82 -23.42 -3.82 5.44
N ASP A 83 -24.04 -2.69 5.80
CA ASP A 83 -23.37 -1.48 6.27
C ASP A 83 -22.33 -1.76 7.37
N LEU A 84 -21.14 -1.14 7.24
CA LEU A 84 -20.03 -1.10 8.19
C LEU A 84 -20.48 -0.79 9.62
N VAL A 85 -21.48 0.09 9.78
CA VAL A 85 -22.07 0.42 11.09
C VAL A 85 -22.84 -0.77 11.67
N THR A 86 -23.56 -1.50 10.82
CA THR A 86 -24.38 -2.66 11.23
C THR A 86 -23.51 -3.86 11.60
N THR A 87 -22.40 -4.07 10.89
CA THR A 87 -21.41 -5.11 11.23
C THR A 87 -20.63 -4.75 12.49
N MET A 88 -20.19 -3.50 12.66
CA MET A 88 -19.56 -3.02 13.90
C MET A 88 -20.49 -3.18 15.12
N ALA A 89 -21.79 -2.91 14.98
CA ALA A 89 -22.75 -3.07 16.06
C ALA A 89 -22.98 -4.55 16.45
N ARG A 90 -22.98 -5.47 15.47
CA ARG A 90 -23.13 -6.92 15.72
C ARG A 90 -21.90 -7.55 16.37
N ASP A 91 -20.70 -7.09 16.02
CA ASP A 91 -19.44 -7.66 16.52
C ASP A 91 -18.90 -6.98 17.79
N GLY A 92 -19.52 -5.87 18.23
CA GLY A 92 -19.07 -5.07 19.36
C GLY A 92 -18.91 -5.86 20.66
N GLU A 93 -19.80 -6.82 20.94
CA GLU A 93 -19.76 -7.63 22.17
C GLU A 93 -18.54 -8.56 22.23
N LYS A 94 -18.10 -9.13 21.10
CA LYS A 94 -16.89 -9.96 21.01
C LYS A 94 -15.61 -9.13 21.14
N ARG A 95 -15.61 -7.87 20.67
CA ARG A 95 -14.44 -6.96 20.70
C ARG A 95 -14.12 -6.42 22.10
N VAL A 96 -15.13 -6.23 22.95
CA VAL A 96 -14.96 -5.70 24.31
C VAL A 96 -14.09 -6.62 25.17
N ASN A 97 -14.24 -7.94 25.05
CA ASN A 97 -13.44 -8.90 25.82
C ASN A 97 -11.95 -8.88 25.42
N TRP A 98 -11.65 -8.74 24.12
CA TRP A 98 -10.27 -8.63 23.64
C TRP A 98 -9.58 -7.33 24.07
N SER A 99 -10.29 -6.20 23.97
CA SER A 99 -9.82 -4.90 24.45
C SER A 99 -9.48 -4.93 25.95
N LEU A 100 -10.33 -5.57 26.77
CA LEU A 100 -10.10 -5.71 28.21
C LEU A 100 -8.81 -6.49 28.52
N MET A 101 -8.50 -7.54 27.76
CA MET A 101 -7.28 -8.33 27.96
C MET A 101 -6.01 -7.54 27.62
N VAL A 102 -6.01 -6.80 26.51
CA VAL A 102 -4.90 -5.91 26.14
C VAL A 102 -4.68 -4.85 27.21
N ALA A 103 -5.76 -4.24 27.71
CA ALA A 103 -5.70 -3.28 28.80
C ALA A 103 -5.13 -3.92 30.09
N MET A 104 -5.54 -5.14 30.43
CA MET A 104 -5.01 -5.86 31.58
C MET A 104 -3.50 -6.08 31.47
N ILE A 105 -3.01 -6.53 30.30
CA ILE A 105 -1.56 -6.68 30.05
C ILE A 105 -0.84 -5.36 30.27
N PHE A 106 -1.36 -4.26 29.74
CA PHE A 106 -0.74 -2.95 29.87
C PHE A 106 -0.70 -2.46 31.32
N VAL A 107 -1.84 -2.55 32.03
CA VAL A 107 -1.96 -2.13 33.43
C VAL A 107 -1.02 -2.93 34.33
N PHE A 108 -1.02 -4.26 34.25
CA PHE A 108 -0.13 -5.07 35.08
C PHE A 108 1.34 -4.91 34.69
N SER A 109 1.66 -4.66 33.42
CA SER A 109 3.02 -4.32 33.01
C SER A 109 3.46 -2.99 33.62
N ALA A 110 2.61 -1.96 33.58
CA ALA A 110 2.89 -0.66 34.19
C ALA A 110 3.02 -0.76 35.71
N LEU A 111 2.13 -1.50 36.38
CA LEU A 111 2.21 -1.77 37.82
C LEU A 111 3.50 -2.48 38.19
N SER A 112 4.00 -3.38 37.34
CA SER A 112 5.28 -4.06 37.57
C SER A 112 6.47 -3.10 37.50
N VAL A 113 6.45 -2.15 36.53
CA VAL A 113 7.46 -1.09 36.45
C VAL A 113 7.39 -0.16 37.66
N VAL A 114 6.19 0.24 38.08
CA VAL A 114 5.99 1.09 39.27
C VAL A 114 6.47 0.37 40.52
N ALA A 115 6.12 -0.90 40.69
CA ALA A 115 6.57 -1.70 41.82
C ALA A 115 8.10 -1.84 41.83
N GLY A 116 8.72 -2.03 40.66
CA GLY A 116 10.17 -2.13 40.53
C GLY A 116 10.92 -0.83 40.86
N THR A 117 10.32 0.33 40.57
CA THR A 117 10.98 1.64 40.71
C THR A 117 10.66 2.35 42.02
N THR A 118 9.54 2.03 42.67
CA THR A 118 9.04 2.75 43.85
C THR A 118 9.45 2.08 45.18
N PHE A 119 9.50 0.76 45.24
CA PHE A 119 9.84 0.02 46.46
C PHE A 119 11.34 -0.25 46.57
N PRO A 120 11.87 -0.50 47.79
CA PRO A 120 13.25 -0.95 47.97
C PRO A 120 13.52 -2.27 47.22
N PRO A 121 14.74 -2.49 46.66
CA PRO A 121 15.03 -3.64 45.79
C PRO A 121 14.60 -5.01 46.33
N ALA A 122 14.81 -5.27 47.63
CA ALA A 122 14.41 -6.54 48.25
C ALA A 122 12.88 -6.74 48.27
N VAL A 123 12.12 -5.67 48.50
CA VAL A 123 10.66 -5.68 48.51
C VAL A 123 10.12 -5.83 47.08
N SER A 124 10.69 -5.07 46.14
CA SER A 124 10.35 -5.15 44.71
C SER A 124 10.58 -6.55 44.15
N LEU A 125 11.74 -7.16 44.45
CA LEU A 125 12.07 -8.53 44.04
C LEU A 125 11.00 -9.53 44.52
N LEU A 126 10.62 -9.47 45.80
CA LEU A 126 9.62 -10.37 46.36
C LEU A 126 8.25 -10.18 45.72
N ILE A 127 7.79 -8.93 45.56
CA ILE A 127 6.48 -8.62 44.98
C ILE A 127 6.40 -9.07 43.52
N LEU A 128 7.43 -8.79 42.71
CA LEU A 128 7.44 -9.14 41.30
C LEU A 128 7.52 -10.66 41.09
N LEU A 129 8.32 -11.37 41.88
CA LEU A 129 8.34 -12.84 41.85
C LEU A 129 7.02 -13.44 42.31
N ALA A 130 6.39 -12.89 43.36
CA ALA A 130 5.07 -13.33 43.82
C ALA A 130 4.01 -13.11 42.74
N LEU A 131 4.01 -11.95 42.08
CA LEU A 131 3.09 -11.64 40.98
C LEU A 131 3.29 -12.62 39.80
N ALA A 132 4.54 -12.86 39.40
CA ALA A 132 4.84 -13.83 38.34
C ALA A 132 4.39 -15.24 38.71
N ALA A 133 4.64 -15.70 39.94
CA ALA A 133 4.24 -17.02 40.43
C ALA A 133 2.72 -17.18 40.49
N VAL A 134 2.00 -16.16 40.97
CA VAL A 134 0.53 -16.14 40.98
C VAL A 134 0.01 -16.21 39.54
N GLY A 135 0.53 -15.39 38.62
CA GLY A 135 0.08 -15.42 37.23
C GLY A 135 0.35 -16.76 36.53
N PHE A 136 1.48 -17.43 36.78
CA PHE A 136 1.71 -18.78 36.26
C PHE A 136 0.78 -19.82 36.89
N SER A 137 0.50 -19.73 38.19
CA SER A 137 -0.45 -20.63 38.85
C SER A 137 -1.87 -20.46 38.31
N LEU A 138 -2.28 -19.23 38.00
CA LEU A 138 -3.56 -18.93 37.35
C LEU A 138 -3.55 -19.45 35.91
N GLY A 139 -2.46 -19.26 35.18
CA GLY A 139 -2.25 -19.80 33.84
C GLY A 139 -2.42 -21.32 33.78
N GLU A 140 -1.73 -22.04 34.65
CA GLU A 140 -1.81 -23.51 34.72
C GLU A 140 -3.22 -24.00 35.03
N ARG A 141 -3.97 -23.27 35.87
CA ARG A 141 -5.34 -23.63 36.24
C ARG A 141 -6.37 -23.27 35.16
N TRP A 142 -6.19 -22.15 34.47
CA TRP A 142 -7.22 -21.55 33.61
C TRP A 142 -7.03 -21.84 32.13
N VAL A 143 -5.78 -22.01 31.64
CA VAL A 143 -5.53 -22.37 30.24
C VAL A 143 -6.26 -23.67 29.84
N PRO A 144 -6.29 -24.75 30.64
CA PRO A 144 -7.02 -25.96 30.26
C PRO A 144 -8.55 -25.79 30.20
N ASN A 145 -9.11 -24.73 30.80
CA ASN A 145 -10.56 -24.49 30.83
C ASN A 145 -10.97 -23.61 29.65
N ARG A 146 -11.88 -24.10 28.79
CA ARG A 146 -12.35 -23.40 27.58
C ARG A 146 -12.85 -21.98 27.84
N ASP A 147 -13.61 -21.77 28.91
CA ASP A 147 -14.21 -20.46 29.21
C ASP A 147 -13.19 -19.45 29.76
N LEU A 148 -12.12 -19.94 30.39
CA LEU A 148 -11.08 -19.14 31.01
C LEU A 148 -9.76 -19.18 30.22
N HIS A 149 -9.73 -19.84 29.06
CA HIS A 149 -8.52 -20.15 28.33
C HIS A 149 -7.73 -18.88 28.00
N ILE A 150 -8.38 -17.88 27.40
CA ILE A 150 -7.71 -16.64 27.00
C ILE A 150 -7.30 -15.81 28.22
N LEU A 151 -8.09 -15.83 29.30
CA LEU A 151 -7.72 -15.18 30.57
C LEU A 151 -6.48 -15.83 31.19
N GLY A 152 -6.42 -17.16 31.19
CA GLY A 152 -5.25 -17.93 31.64
C GLY A 152 -4.00 -17.61 30.82
N VAL A 153 -4.12 -17.60 29.49
CA VAL A 153 -3.03 -17.17 28.58
C VAL A 153 -2.58 -15.74 28.90
N THR A 154 -3.52 -14.83 29.17
CA THR A 154 -3.20 -13.43 29.50
C THR A 154 -2.37 -13.33 30.77
N TRP A 155 -2.69 -14.11 31.81
CA TRP A 155 -1.88 -14.16 33.04
C TRP A 155 -0.48 -14.72 32.80
N VAL A 156 -0.34 -15.73 31.93
CA VAL A 156 0.97 -16.26 31.54
C VAL A 156 1.82 -15.19 30.82
N ILE A 157 1.21 -14.43 29.90
CA ILE A 157 1.88 -13.31 29.21
C ILE A 157 2.33 -12.24 30.22
N ILE A 158 1.46 -11.86 31.16
CA ILE A 158 1.78 -10.91 32.23
C ILE A 158 2.97 -11.43 33.03
N SER A 159 2.93 -12.67 33.52
CA SER A 159 4.02 -13.27 34.29
C SER A 159 5.36 -13.25 33.54
N MET A 160 5.35 -13.61 32.25
CA MET A 160 6.57 -13.53 31.43
C MET A 160 7.08 -12.09 31.31
N LYS A 161 6.20 -11.11 31.07
CA LYS A 161 6.59 -9.68 31.02
C LYS A 161 7.17 -9.19 32.33
N VAL A 162 6.57 -9.58 33.46
CA VAL A 162 7.08 -9.27 34.80
C VAL A 162 8.48 -9.83 34.99
N LEU A 163 8.73 -11.08 34.58
CA LEU A 163 10.07 -11.68 34.68
C LEU A 163 11.12 -10.98 33.80
N TYR A 164 10.76 -10.59 32.57
CA TYR A 164 11.68 -9.80 31.73
C TYR A 164 11.98 -8.43 32.34
N GLY A 165 10.97 -7.73 32.85
CA GLY A 165 11.15 -6.47 33.55
C GLY A 165 12.02 -6.62 34.80
N LEU A 166 11.78 -7.67 35.59
CA LEU A 166 12.61 -8.00 36.75
C LEU A 166 14.08 -8.21 36.37
N ALA A 167 14.34 -8.96 35.28
CA ALA A 167 15.71 -9.17 34.81
C ALA A 167 16.43 -7.85 34.52
N VAL A 168 15.76 -6.92 33.82
CA VAL A 168 16.31 -5.58 33.53
C VAL A 168 16.56 -4.78 34.81
N GLU A 169 15.64 -4.82 35.77
CA GLU A 169 15.79 -4.10 37.04
C GLU A 169 16.92 -4.66 37.94
N LEU A 170 17.22 -5.96 37.88
CA LEU A 170 18.37 -6.55 38.58
C LEU A 170 19.72 -5.98 38.11
N ASN A 171 19.81 -5.48 36.89
CA ASN A 171 21.01 -4.79 36.40
C ASN A 171 21.09 -3.33 36.87
N ARG A 172 20.01 -2.79 37.48
CA ARG A 172 19.92 -1.40 37.94
C ARG A 172 19.95 -1.26 39.46
N TRP A 173 19.41 -2.25 40.19
CA TRP A 173 19.33 -2.19 41.63
C TRP A 173 20.68 -2.45 42.31
N GLU A 174 20.94 -1.73 43.40
CA GLU A 174 22.07 -1.96 44.30
C GLU A 174 21.58 -2.72 45.54
N LEU A 175 21.95 -4.00 45.68
CA LEU A 175 21.54 -4.84 46.81
C LEU A 175 22.59 -5.91 47.13
N GLY A 176 23.39 -5.65 48.17
CA GLY A 176 24.45 -6.57 48.60
C GLY A 176 25.60 -6.69 47.58
N PRO A 177 26.49 -7.68 47.72
CA PRO A 177 27.68 -7.81 46.86
C PRO A 177 27.39 -8.41 45.46
N PHE A 178 26.14 -8.81 45.19
CA PHE A 178 25.76 -9.52 43.96
C PHE A 178 24.96 -8.67 42.96
N LEU A 179 24.50 -7.48 43.37
CA LEU A 179 23.72 -6.55 42.55
C LEU A 179 24.39 -5.18 42.53
N PRO A 180 24.43 -4.48 41.39
CA PRO A 180 23.79 -4.82 40.11
C PRO A 180 24.50 -5.98 39.38
N ILE A 181 23.73 -6.82 38.67
CA ILE A 181 24.32 -7.85 37.79
C ILE A 181 25.06 -7.19 36.61
N SER A 182 26.11 -7.81 36.08
CA SER A 182 26.76 -7.29 34.87
C SER A 182 25.87 -7.40 33.62
N VAL A 183 26.22 -6.66 32.55
CA VAL A 183 25.48 -6.67 31.28
C VAL A 183 25.52 -8.06 30.63
N GLU A 184 26.63 -8.79 30.76
CA GLU A 184 26.76 -10.16 30.25
C GLU A 184 25.83 -11.12 30.99
N MET A 185 25.72 -10.98 32.31
CA MET A 185 24.80 -11.78 33.13
C MET A 185 23.34 -11.44 32.83
N LEU A 186 23.03 -10.17 32.58
CA LEU A 186 21.71 -9.75 32.11
C LEU A 186 21.37 -10.41 30.76
N ALA A 187 22.30 -10.40 29.80
CA ALA A 187 22.10 -11.02 28.50
C ALA A 187 21.83 -12.54 28.61
N VAL A 188 22.62 -13.26 29.42
CA VAL A 188 22.41 -14.69 29.69
C VAL A 188 21.05 -14.94 30.36
N LEU A 189 20.69 -14.13 31.35
CA LEU A 189 19.40 -14.24 32.04
C LEU A 189 18.22 -14.00 31.08
N LEU A 190 18.31 -12.98 30.23
CA LEU A 190 17.28 -12.68 29.23
C LEU A 190 17.14 -13.79 28.19
N LEU A 191 18.25 -14.38 27.72
CA LEU A 191 18.23 -15.54 26.83
C LEU A 191 17.61 -16.77 27.51
N ALA A 192 17.92 -17.01 28.80
CA ALA A 192 17.30 -18.08 29.57
C ALA A 192 15.79 -17.85 29.74
N LEU A 193 15.36 -16.60 29.95
CA LEU A 193 13.94 -16.24 29.99
C LEU A 193 13.26 -16.37 28.63
N VAL A 194 13.95 -16.10 27.51
CA VAL A 194 13.44 -16.41 26.16
C VAL A 194 13.24 -17.92 25.99
N ALA A 195 14.21 -18.74 26.39
CA ALA A 195 14.06 -20.20 26.35
C ALA A 195 12.90 -20.70 27.23
N LEU A 196 12.75 -20.13 28.44
CA LEU A 196 11.59 -20.39 29.30
C LEU A 196 10.28 -19.99 28.62
N ASN A 197 10.24 -18.82 27.99
CA ASN A 197 9.04 -18.34 27.30
C ASN A 197 8.63 -19.25 26.15
N VAL A 198 9.61 -19.70 25.35
CA VAL A 198 9.38 -20.69 24.30
C VAL A 198 8.85 -21.99 24.90
N PHE A 199 9.44 -22.50 25.98
CA PHE A 199 8.94 -23.68 26.70
C PHE A 199 7.50 -23.50 27.18
N VAL A 200 7.18 -22.36 27.79
CA VAL A 200 5.84 -22.01 28.27
C VAL A 200 4.85 -21.93 27.09
N ALA A 201 5.27 -21.39 25.94
CA ALA A 201 4.45 -21.35 24.74
C ALA A 201 4.15 -22.75 24.18
N TYR A 202 5.10 -23.69 24.27
CA TYR A 202 4.85 -25.10 23.95
C TYR A 202 3.94 -25.77 24.98
N ARG A 203 4.13 -25.49 26.27
CA ARG A 203 3.31 -26.04 27.36
C ARG A 203 1.83 -25.67 27.20
N HIS A 204 1.55 -24.40 26.93
CA HIS A 204 0.19 -23.88 26.81
C HIS A 204 -0.32 -23.85 25.37
N ASN A 205 0.48 -24.32 24.41
CA ASN A 205 0.20 -24.33 22.97
C ASN A 205 -0.44 -23.02 22.45
N HIS A 206 0.16 -21.87 22.77
CA HIS A 206 -0.41 -20.58 22.40
C HIS A 206 0.61 -19.66 21.71
N ASP A 207 0.25 -19.19 20.51
CA ASP A 207 1.15 -18.39 19.67
C ASP A 207 1.44 -17.01 20.28
N ALA A 208 0.51 -16.39 21.02
CA ALA A 208 0.76 -15.09 21.66
C ALA A 208 1.89 -15.13 22.70
N ILE A 209 2.10 -16.28 23.35
CA ILE A 209 3.22 -16.47 24.29
C ILE A 209 4.54 -16.58 23.51
N ALA A 210 4.56 -17.37 22.43
CA ALA A 210 5.72 -17.48 21.54
C ALA A 210 6.07 -16.13 20.88
N ALA A 211 5.07 -15.36 20.46
CA ALA A 211 5.24 -14.02 19.89
C ALA A 211 5.94 -13.04 20.83
N GLN A 212 5.74 -13.16 22.14
CA GLN A 212 6.48 -12.36 23.10
C GLN A 212 7.96 -12.74 23.12
N ALA A 213 8.28 -14.04 23.09
CA ALA A 213 9.67 -14.51 23.03
C ALA A 213 10.36 -13.95 21.77
N THR A 214 9.62 -13.88 20.67
CA THR A 214 10.05 -13.34 19.39
C THR A 214 10.50 -11.88 19.48
N LEU A 215 9.63 -11.01 20.01
CA LEU A 215 9.92 -9.58 20.13
C LEU A 215 11.06 -9.30 21.13
N VAL A 216 11.11 -10.06 22.22
CA VAL A 216 12.18 -9.93 23.21
C VAL A 216 13.52 -10.39 22.62
N LEU A 217 13.55 -11.45 21.82
CA LEU A 217 14.78 -11.93 21.19
C LEU A 217 15.35 -10.89 20.20
N LEU A 218 14.50 -10.21 19.43
CA LEU A 218 14.92 -9.08 18.59
C LEU A 218 15.46 -7.91 19.42
N ALA A 219 14.81 -7.59 20.55
CA ALA A 219 15.30 -6.57 21.45
C ALA A 219 16.67 -6.93 22.06
N ILE A 220 16.89 -8.19 22.45
CA ILE A 220 18.20 -8.68 22.91
C ILE A 220 19.24 -8.61 21.79
N ALA A 221 18.85 -8.94 20.55
CA ALA A 221 19.75 -8.84 19.41
C ALA A 221 20.28 -7.42 19.20
N SER A 222 19.45 -6.40 19.44
CA SER A 222 19.85 -4.99 19.38
C SER A 222 20.93 -4.61 20.40
N THR A 223 20.99 -5.30 21.54
CA THR A 223 21.95 -5.00 22.61
C THR A 223 23.28 -5.71 22.41
N ALA A 224 23.35 -6.66 21.48
CA ALA A 224 24.58 -7.33 21.08
C ALA A 224 25.64 -6.35 20.54
N GLY A 225 25.23 -5.16 20.13
CA GLY A 225 26.13 -4.06 19.77
C GLY A 225 27.10 -3.67 20.87
N SER A 226 26.72 -3.85 22.15
CA SER A 226 27.62 -3.61 23.29
C SER A 226 28.86 -4.50 23.31
N VAL A 227 28.80 -5.69 22.68
CA VAL A 227 29.89 -6.68 22.63
C VAL A 227 30.50 -6.77 21.23
N GLY A 228 29.67 -6.82 20.19
CA GLY A 228 30.07 -7.10 18.80
C GLY A 228 30.00 -5.91 17.86
N GLY A 229 29.71 -4.70 18.34
CA GLY A 229 29.52 -3.52 17.51
C GLY A 229 28.37 -3.70 16.50
N GLU A 230 28.45 -2.96 15.39
CA GLU A 230 27.44 -2.99 14.33
C GLU A 230 27.24 -4.41 13.73
N ILE A 231 28.34 -5.14 13.49
CA ILE A 231 28.32 -6.51 12.99
C ILE A 231 27.59 -7.44 13.98
N GLY A 232 27.83 -7.26 15.28
CA GLY A 232 27.13 -8.00 16.33
C GLY A 232 25.62 -7.81 16.29
N VAL A 233 25.15 -6.57 16.09
CA VAL A 233 23.72 -6.26 15.91
C VAL A 233 23.17 -6.98 14.68
N ALA A 234 23.81 -6.83 13.52
CA ALA A 234 23.35 -7.43 12.27
C ALA A 234 23.26 -8.96 12.36
N VAL A 235 24.32 -9.62 12.85
CA VAL A 235 24.36 -11.07 13.02
C VAL A 235 23.28 -11.54 13.99
N MET A 236 23.09 -10.84 15.11
CA MET A 236 22.10 -11.25 16.10
C MET A 236 20.66 -10.99 15.63
N ILE A 237 20.40 -9.94 14.84
CA ILE A 237 19.08 -9.73 14.21
C ILE A 237 18.80 -10.88 13.24
N LEU A 238 19.79 -11.30 12.46
CA LEU A 238 19.65 -12.44 11.56
C LEU A 238 19.38 -13.74 12.33
N VAL A 239 20.19 -14.04 13.36
CA VAL A 239 20.01 -15.24 14.20
C VAL A 239 18.65 -15.23 14.88
N ALA A 240 18.25 -14.10 15.46
CA ALA A 240 16.92 -13.92 16.02
C ALA A 240 15.88 -14.28 14.98
N THR A 241 15.88 -13.60 13.82
CA THR A 241 14.95 -13.83 12.71
C THR A 241 14.87 -15.30 12.30
N LEU A 242 16.00 -16.00 12.14
CA LEU A 242 16.02 -17.43 11.80
C LEU A 242 15.38 -18.29 12.89
N LEU A 243 15.63 -17.99 14.17
CA LEU A 243 15.00 -18.69 15.29
C LEU A 243 13.49 -18.44 15.33
N LEU A 244 13.03 -17.21 15.06
CA LEU A 244 11.61 -16.88 15.00
C LEU A 244 10.89 -17.73 13.95
N HIS A 245 11.44 -17.74 12.74
CA HIS A 245 10.88 -18.49 11.64
C HIS A 245 10.99 -20.00 11.84
N SER A 246 12.03 -20.48 12.54
CA SER A 246 12.15 -21.89 12.95
C SER A 246 11.02 -22.30 13.90
N ILE A 247 10.66 -21.44 14.87
CA ILE A 247 9.52 -21.69 15.77
C ILE A 247 8.21 -21.68 14.98
N ALA A 248 8.03 -20.73 14.05
CA ALA A 248 6.85 -20.67 13.19
C ALA A 248 6.70 -21.94 12.34
N LEU A 249 7.79 -22.44 11.75
CA LEU A 249 7.83 -23.70 11.00
C LEU A 249 7.47 -24.91 11.87
N HIS A 250 8.08 -25.02 13.05
CA HIS A 250 7.84 -26.15 13.94
C HIS A 250 6.40 -26.18 14.49
N ARG A 251 5.81 -25.00 14.74
CA ARG A 251 4.43 -24.87 15.21
C ARG A 251 3.39 -24.87 14.08
N ASN A 252 3.82 -24.84 12.82
CA ASN A 252 2.98 -24.55 11.65
C ASN A 252 2.04 -23.35 11.89
N SER A 253 2.59 -22.23 12.37
CA SER A 253 1.81 -21.06 12.79
C SER A 253 1.93 -19.90 11.81
N GLY A 254 0.81 -19.55 11.15
CA GLY A 254 0.67 -18.33 10.35
C GLY A 254 0.84 -17.06 11.18
N ASN A 255 0.36 -17.03 12.43
CA ASN A 255 0.55 -15.89 13.34
C ASN A 255 2.02 -15.54 13.54
N LEU A 256 2.84 -16.55 13.87
CA LEU A 256 4.26 -16.36 14.14
C LEU A 256 5.05 -16.05 12.87
N ALA A 257 4.69 -16.66 11.75
CA ALA A 257 5.29 -16.34 10.46
C ALA A 257 5.02 -14.88 10.07
N ALA A 258 3.76 -14.44 10.12
CA ALA A 258 3.37 -13.07 9.78
C ALA A 258 4.03 -12.04 10.71
N LEU A 259 4.10 -12.32 12.01
CA LEU A 259 4.78 -11.47 12.97
C LEU A 259 6.30 -11.43 12.73
N GLY A 260 6.92 -12.57 12.42
CA GLY A 260 8.35 -12.66 12.11
C GLY A 260 8.75 -11.82 10.89
N ILE A 261 7.94 -11.89 9.83
CA ILE A 261 8.10 -11.09 8.60
C ILE A 261 8.03 -9.59 8.92
N ALA A 262 6.95 -9.16 9.60
CA ALA A 262 6.73 -7.75 9.91
C ALA A 262 7.80 -7.20 10.87
N ALA A 263 8.05 -7.91 11.98
CA ALA A 263 8.92 -7.45 13.04
C ALA A 263 10.40 -7.37 12.61
N SER A 264 10.90 -8.35 11.86
CA SER A 264 12.32 -8.38 11.48
C SER A 264 12.70 -7.20 10.57
N ASN A 265 11.92 -6.91 9.53
CA ASN A 265 12.17 -5.75 8.67
C ASN A 265 11.96 -4.41 9.41
N LEU A 266 10.94 -4.32 10.28
CA LEU A 266 10.72 -3.12 11.10
C LEU A 266 11.88 -2.86 12.05
N TRP A 267 12.47 -3.91 12.61
CA TRP A 267 13.64 -3.81 13.48
C TRP A 267 14.87 -3.30 12.71
N ILE A 268 15.13 -3.84 11.52
CA ILE A 268 16.22 -3.37 10.65
C ILE A 268 16.00 -1.90 10.29
N GLY A 269 14.79 -1.52 9.87
CA GLY A 269 14.43 -0.13 9.57
C GLY A 269 14.65 0.82 10.75
N MET A 270 14.30 0.40 11.96
CA MET A 270 14.55 1.18 13.18
C MET A 270 16.05 1.40 13.42
N HIS A 271 16.88 0.37 13.26
CA HIS A 271 18.33 0.49 13.40
C HIS A 271 18.98 1.34 12.30
N ALA A 272 18.40 1.34 11.10
CA ALA A 272 18.89 2.14 9.98
C ALA A 272 18.52 3.63 10.13
N LEU A 273 17.33 3.93 10.67
CA LEU A 273 16.84 5.31 10.79
C LEU A 273 17.29 6.03 12.07
N THR A 274 17.48 5.29 13.16
CA THR A 274 17.84 5.90 14.46
C THR A 274 19.35 6.02 14.60
N GLY A 275 19.86 7.11 15.17
CA GLY A 275 21.29 7.29 15.50
C GLY A 275 21.78 6.45 16.70
N GLY A 276 21.09 5.36 17.01
CA GLY A 276 21.20 4.63 18.26
C GLY A 276 20.50 5.31 19.44
N PHE A 277 20.21 4.53 20.48
CA PHE A 277 19.65 5.04 21.73
C PHE A 277 19.99 4.14 22.91
N GLU A 278 19.88 4.69 24.11
CA GLU A 278 20.07 3.95 25.36
C GLU A 278 18.71 3.69 26.02
N ALA A 279 18.44 2.43 26.34
CA ALA A 279 17.29 2.00 27.11
C ALA A 279 17.75 1.44 28.46
N GLY A 280 17.89 2.33 29.45
CA GLY A 280 18.51 1.98 30.73
C GLY A 280 20.02 1.74 30.54
N SER A 281 20.48 0.52 30.82
CA SER A 281 21.88 0.10 30.61
C SER A 281 22.12 -0.53 29.23
N LEU A 282 21.06 -0.76 28.45
CA LEU A 282 21.13 -1.40 27.15
C LEU A 282 21.41 -0.34 26.08
N ARG A 283 22.57 -0.46 25.43
CA ARG A 283 22.96 0.40 24.32
C ARG A 283 22.56 -0.24 23.00
N ILE A 284 21.69 0.44 22.25
CA ILE A 284 21.23 0.04 20.92
C ILE A 284 22.03 0.86 19.91
N LEU A 285 22.83 0.17 19.10
CA LEU A 285 23.68 0.80 18.10
C LEU A 285 22.95 0.96 16.75
N PRO A 286 23.21 2.03 16.00
CA PRO A 286 22.72 2.17 14.64
C PRO A 286 23.40 1.17 13.67
N LEU A 287 22.75 0.91 12.54
CA LEU A 287 23.35 0.23 11.38
C LEU A 287 23.75 1.29 10.35
N GLU A 288 24.98 1.78 10.43
CA GLU A 288 25.49 2.89 9.61
C GLU A 288 26.23 2.41 8.36
N THR A 289 26.83 1.21 8.38
CA THR A 289 27.61 0.68 7.27
C THR A 289 26.67 0.27 6.13
N PRO A 290 26.67 0.97 4.97
CA PRO A 290 25.68 0.73 3.91
C PRO A 290 25.72 -0.72 3.40
N LEU A 291 26.92 -1.25 3.17
CA LEU A 291 27.09 -2.62 2.68
C LEU A 291 26.55 -3.68 3.67
N LEU A 292 26.73 -3.46 4.98
CA LEU A 292 26.24 -4.38 6.00
C LEU A 292 24.72 -4.35 6.08
N LEU A 293 24.12 -3.15 6.10
CA LEU A 293 22.68 -2.96 6.10
C LEU A 293 22.05 -3.57 4.84
N PHE A 294 22.66 -3.34 3.68
CA PHE A 294 22.20 -3.89 2.39
C PHE A 294 22.17 -5.42 2.42
N LEU A 295 23.27 -6.06 2.81
CA LEU A 295 23.36 -7.53 2.87
C LEU A 295 22.44 -8.13 3.93
N LEU A 296 22.33 -7.50 5.11
CA LEU A 296 21.42 -7.93 6.17
C LEU A 296 19.98 -7.88 5.69
N LEU A 297 19.54 -6.75 5.12
CA LEU A 297 18.17 -6.60 4.65
C LEU A 297 17.90 -7.55 3.48
N MET A 298 18.85 -7.75 2.56
CA MET A 298 18.69 -8.70 1.46
C MET A 298 18.45 -10.13 1.97
N LEU A 299 19.24 -10.58 2.94
CA LEU A 299 19.15 -11.94 3.47
C LEU A 299 17.89 -12.14 4.33
N VAL A 300 17.59 -11.19 5.22
CA VAL A 300 16.36 -11.23 6.03
C VAL A 300 15.12 -11.17 5.16
N THR A 301 15.11 -10.33 4.13
CA THR A 301 13.99 -10.26 3.17
C THR A 301 13.82 -11.57 2.41
N GLY A 302 14.90 -12.22 1.98
CA GLY A 302 14.83 -13.53 1.32
C GLY A 302 14.21 -14.62 2.23
N VAL A 303 14.58 -14.62 3.51
CA VAL A 303 13.97 -15.51 4.53
C VAL A 303 12.49 -15.19 4.72
N ASN A 304 12.16 -13.90 4.88
CA ASN A 304 10.79 -13.41 5.06
C ASN A 304 9.90 -13.76 3.86
N ALA A 305 10.39 -13.56 2.64
CA ALA A 305 9.70 -13.91 1.40
C ALA A 305 9.41 -15.42 1.31
N SER A 306 10.39 -16.25 1.67
CA SER A 306 10.22 -17.71 1.71
C SER A 306 9.15 -18.14 2.72
N MET A 307 9.11 -17.49 3.87
CA MET A 307 8.14 -17.76 4.94
C MET A 307 6.74 -17.26 4.57
N ALA A 308 6.63 -16.10 3.93
CA ALA A 308 5.38 -15.58 3.39
C ALA A 308 4.78 -16.56 2.36
N ALA A 309 5.60 -17.07 1.44
CA ALA A 309 5.16 -18.08 0.48
C ALA A 309 4.76 -19.41 1.13
N ARG A 310 5.47 -19.84 2.18
CA ARG A 310 5.19 -21.11 2.89
C ARG A 310 3.87 -21.08 3.66
N PHE A 311 3.54 -19.94 4.25
CA PHE A 311 2.41 -19.75 5.16
C PHE A 311 1.24 -18.98 4.55
N ALA A 312 1.28 -18.60 3.27
CA ALA A 312 0.27 -17.71 2.66
C ALA A 312 -1.18 -18.15 2.87
N ARG A 313 -1.45 -19.46 2.98
CA ARG A 313 -2.77 -20.07 3.14
C ARG A 313 -3.20 -20.27 4.60
N GLU A 314 -2.33 -19.97 5.56
CA GLU A 314 -2.58 -20.16 6.98
C GLU A 314 -3.28 -18.94 7.57
N GLU A 315 -4.12 -19.15 8.59
CA GLU A 315 -4.77 -18.04 9.29
C GLU A 315 -3.76 -17.23 10.10
N ASN A 316 -4.02 -15.92 10.22
CA ASN A 316 -3.20 -15.03 11.03
C ASN A 316 -3.99 -13.87 11.65
N TRP A 317 -3.47 -13.34 12.76
CA TRP A 317 -4.08 -12.24 13.50
C TRP A 317 -4.23 -10.96 12.69
N PHE A 318 -3.33 -10.65 11.76
CA PHE A 318 -3.42 -9.41 11.00
C PHE A 318 -4.58 -9.46 10.01
N SER A 319 -4.73 -10.54 9.24
CA SER A 319 -5.88 -10.77 8.37
C SER A 319 -7.21 -10.73 9.14
N LEU A 320 -7.27 -11.39 10.30
CA LEU A 320 -8.44 -11.35 11.18
C LEU A 320 -8.70 -9.94 11.73
N GLY A 321 -7.65 -9.17 12.01
CA GLY A 321 -7.74 -7.78 12.44
C GLY A 321 -8.36 -6.88 11.36
N PHE A 322 -7.93 -7.02 10.11
CA PHE A 322 -8.54 -6.32 8.97
C PHE A 322 -10.00 -6.72 8.76
N GLN A 323 -10.31 -8.01 8.88
CA GLN A 323 -11.69 -8.51 8.80
C GLN A 323 -12.56 -7.91 9.91
N ALA A 324 -12.04 -7.85 11.14
CA ALA A 324 -12.72 -7.20 12.24
C ALA A 324 -12.89 -5.68 12.00
N LEU A 325 -11.98 -5.01 11.31
CA LEU A 325 -12.16 -3.59 10.96
C LEU A 325 -13.16 -3.38 9.79
N GLY A 326 -13.69 -4.44 9.19
CA GLY A 326 -14.56 -4.34 8.02
C GLY A 326 -13.81 -3.97 6.75
N LEU A 327 -12.49 -4.19 6.70
CA LEU A 327 -11.60 -3.84 5.58
C LEU A 327 -11.35 -5.02 4.63
N GLY A 328 -12.16 -6.08 4.69
CA GLY A 328 -11.94 -7.35 4.01
C GLY A 328 -11.01 -8.30 4.77
N LYS A 329 -10.73 -9.48 4.20
CA LYS A 329 -9.84 -10.49 4.78
C LYS A 329 -8.61 -10.66 3.86
N PRO A 330 -7.58 -9.80 4.00
CA PRO A 330 -6.39 -9.91 3.17
C PRO A 330 -5.66 -11.22 3.43
N GLY A 331 -4.96 -11.74 2.42
CA GLY A 331 -4.11 -12.93 2.56
C GLY A 331 -2.94 -12.68 3.51
N LEU A 332 -2.42 -13.75 4.13
CA LEU A 332 -1.27 -13.64 5.04
C LEU A 332 -0.08 -12.98 4.34
N TRP A 333 0.18 -13.39 3.10
CA TRP A 333 1.25 -12.85 2.26
C TRP A 333 1.11 -11.33 2.14
N GLY A 334 -0.04 -10.84 1.69
CA GLY A 334 -0.29 -9.42 1.47
C GLY A 334 -0.10 -8.59 2.74
N VAL A 335 -0.77 -8.97 3.83
CA VAL A 335 -0.73 -8.16 5.06
C VAL A 335 0.65 -8.16 5.74
N SER A 336 1.31 -9.32 5.82
CA SER A 336 2.61 -9.43 6.48
C SER A 336 3.72 -8.74 5.71
N ILE A 337 3.72 -8.85 4.38
CA ILE A 337 4.70 -8.16 3.53
C ILE A 337 4.43 -6.66 3.53
N SER A 338 3.19 -6.20 3.44
CA SER A 338 2.90 -4.75 3.51
C SER A 338 3.44 -4.13 4.82
N MET A 339 3.27 -4.80 5.97
CA MET A 339 3.87 -4.32 7.22
C MET A 339 5.40 -4.44 7.25
N GLY A 340 5.96 -5.54 6.75
CA GLY A 340 7.41 -5.71 6.62
C GLY A 340 8.05 -4.70 5.66
N MET A 341 7.32 -4.28 4.63
CA MET A 341 7.74 -3.27 3.67
C MET A 341 7.88 -1.91 4.33
N VAL A 342 7.04 -1.54 5.30
CA VAL A 342 7.22 -0.29 6.07
C VAL A 342 8.63 -0.26 6.68
N GLY A 343 9.03 -1.33 7.37
CA GLY A 343 10.36 -1.44 7.96
C GLY A 343 11.50 -1.40 6.94
N ALA A 344 11.35 -2.16 5.85
CA ALA A 344 12.35 -2.16 4.77
C ALA A 344 12.51 -0.78 4.14
N LEU A 345 11.41 -0.06 3.91
CA LEU A 345 11.42 1.29 3.34
C LEU A 345 12.03 2.33 4.28
N LEU A 346 11.94 2.16 5.61
CA LEU A 346 12.70 3.00 6.54
C LEU A 346 14.22 2.83 6.34
N ALA A 347 14.68 1.61 6.09
CA ALA A 347 16.09 1.33 5.78
C ALA A 347 16.52 1.81 4.38
N VAL A 348 15.59 1.89 3.42
CA VAL A 348 15.85 2.55 2.14
C VAL A 348 15.96 4.06 2.33
N ALA A 349 15.04 4.65 3.10
CA ALA A 349 14.97 6.08 3.33
C ALA A 349 16.18 6.64 4.09
N SER A 350 16.80 5.86 4.98
CA SER A 350 17.99 6.28 5.74
C SER A 350 19.23 6.53 4.87
N SER A 351 19.24 6.01 3.63
CA SER A 351 20.38 6.13 2.71
C SER A 351 19.93 6.58 1.32
N ARG A 352 18.84 7.35 1.25
CA ARG A 352 18.24 7.84 -0.01
C ARG A 352 19.15 8.79 -0.81
N GLU A 353 20.19 9.32 -0.19
CA GLU A 353 21.16 10.22 -0.83
C GLU A 353 21.97 9.50 -1.92
N ASP A 354 22.15 8.18 -1.79
CA ASP A 354 22.72 7.32 -2.82
C ASP A 354 21.58 6.63 -3.59
N VAL A 355 21.27 7.16 -4.76
CA VAL A 355 20.16 6.69 -5.62
C VAL A 355 20.40 5.24 -6.07
N GLY A 356 21.65 4.88 -6.40
CA GLY A 356 22.02 3.52 -6.80
C GLY A 356 21.79 2.53 -5.66
N TYR A 357 22.18 2.89 -4.44
CA TYR A 357 21.91 2.11 -3.24
C TYR A 357 20.41 1.93 -2.99
N ALA A 358 19.65 3.03 -2.98
CA ALA A 358 18.23 3.01 -2.65
C ALA A 358 17.40 2.22 -3.69
N LEU A 359 17.66 2.43 -4.98
CA LEU A 359 17.01 1.66 -6.05
C LEU A 359 17.43 0.19 -6.02
N GLY A 360 18.68 -0.11 -5.66
CA GLY A 360 19.16 -1.48 -5.49
C GLY A 360 18.39 -2.21 -4.40
N MET A 361 18.16 -1.53 -3.27
CA MET A 361 17.38 -2.06 -2.16
C MET A 361 15.92 -2.35 -2.57
N VAL A 362 15.27 -1.37 -3.22
CA VAL A 362 13.90 -1.55 -3.73
C VAL A 362 13.82 -2.68 -4.74
N THR A 363 14.81 -2.81 -5.61
CA THR A 363 14.83 -3.82 -6.67
C THR A 363 14.91 -5.23 -6.10
N PHE A 364 15.77 -5.50 -5.10
CA PHE A 364 15.78 -6.83 -4.49
C PHE A 364 14.55 -7.09 -3.62
N LEU A 365 13.97 -6.06 -2.98
CA LEU A 365 12.70 -6.20 -2.25
C LEU A 365 11.60 -6.67 -3.22
N GLY A 366 11.53 -6.04 -4.40
CA GLY A 366 10.68 -6.46 -5.50
C GLY A 366 10.99 -7.88 -5.99
N ALA A 367 12.27 -8.25 -6.07
CA ALA A 367 12.69 -9.60 -6.46
C ALA A 367 12.24 -10.67 -5.47
N ALA A 368 12.50 -10.47 -4.17
CA ALA A 368 12.19 -11.41 -3.12
C ALA A 368 10.68 -11.53 -2.91
N PHE A 369 9.98 -10.41 -2.73
CA PHE A 369 8.53 -10.44 -2.52
C PHE A 369 7.77 -10.81 -3.79
N GLY A 370 8.13 -10.27 -4.96
CA GLY A 370 7.55 -10.69 -6.24
C GLY A 370 7.79 -12.17 -6.52
N GLY A 371 8.99 -12.68 -6.23
CA GLY A 371 9.28 -14.11 -6.31
C GLY A 371 8.39 -14.95 -5.38
N SER A 372 8.28 -14.56 -4.11
CA SER A 372 7.39 -15.26 -3.17
C SER A 372 5.93 -15.23 -3.60
N TYR A 373 5.46 -14.11 -4.17
CA TYR A 373 4.11 -13.98 -4.72
C TYR A 373 3.84 -15.02 -5.81
N LEU A 374 4.76 -15.19 -6.77
CA LEU A 374 4.64 -16.20 -7.82
C LEU A 374 4.50 -17.62 -7.23
N VAL A 375 5.24 -17.92 -6.17
CA VAL A 375 5.14 -19.21 -5.48
C VAL A 375 3.76 -19.38 -4.83
N VAL A 376 3.20 -18.33 -4.22
CA VAL A 376 1.83 -18.35 -3.68
C VAL A 376 0.80 -18.59 -4.78
N ARG A 377 0.99 -17.99 -5.96
CA ARG A 377 0.15 -18.16 -7.15
C ARG A 377 0.37 -19.50 -7.89
N GLY A 378 1.13 -20.41 -7.28
CA GLY A 378 1.31 -21.78 -7.74
C GLY A 378 2.42 -21.99 -8.77
N VAL A 379 3.35 -21.04 -8.94
CA VAL A 379 4.59 -21.29 -9.71
C VAL A 379 5.51 -22.19 -8.90
N GLU A 380 6.15 -23.15 -9.57
CA GLU A 380 7.12 -24.05 -8.95
C GLU A 380 8.24 -23.27 -8.24
N ARG A 381 8.53 -23.68 -6.99
CA ARG A 381 9.50 -22.98 -6.13
C ARG A 381 10.87 -22.86 -6.77
N ASP A 382 11.38 -23.94 -7.35
CA ASP A 382 12.74 -23.96 -7.92
C ASP A 382 12.85 -23.08 -9.17
N ARG A 383 11.77 -23.02 -9.96
CA ARG A 383 11.68 -22.16 -11.15
C ARG A 383 11.84 -20.69 -10.80
N VAL A 384 11.38 -20.26 -9.62
CA VAL A 384 11.50 -18.88 -9.12
C VAL A 384 12.78 -18.70 -8.29
N ALA A 385 13.04 -19.57 -7.33
CA ALA A 385 14.12 -19.43 -6.36
C ALA A 385 15.50 -19.58 -7.00
N LEU A 386 15.68 -20.50 -7.96
CA LEU A 386 16.99 -20.75 -8.57
C LEU A 386 17.60 -19.50 -9.24
N PRO A 387 16.92 -18.81 -10.17
CA PRO A 387 17.48 -17.60 -10.79
C PRO A 387 17.68 -16.46 -9.78
N LEU A 388 16.76 -16.30 -8.82
CA LEU A 388 16.84 -15.24 -7.80
C LEU A 388 17.98 -15.48 -6.81
N LEU A 389 18.20 -16.72 -6.35
CA LEU A 389 19.29 -17.07 -5.44
C LEU A 389 20.64 -17.06 -6.16
N ALA A 390 20.73 -17.61 -7.37
CA ALA A 390 21.95 -17.56 -8.17
C ALA A 390 22.35 -16.12 -8.48
N GLY A 391 21.38 -15.30 -8.91
CA GLY A 391 21.54 -13.87 -9.13
C GLY A 391 21.93 -13.13 -7.85
N GLY A 392 21.18 -13.32 -6.76
CA GLY A 392 21.45 -12.69 -5.47
C GLY A 392 22.83 -13.02 -4.91
N MET A 393 23.31 -14.27 -5.06
CA MET A 393 24.68 -14.65 -4.67
C MET A 393 25.73 -13.95 -5.53
N ALA A 394 25.57 -13.96 -6.86
CA ALA A 394 26.49 -13.30 -7.77
C ALA A 394 26.55 -11.78 -7.53
N LEU A 395 25.38 -11.15 -7.32
CA LEU A 395 25.28 -9.72 -7.05
C LEU A 395 25.77 -9.34 -5.65
N SER A 396 25.60 -10.20 -4.65
CA SER A 396 26.24 -9.99 -3.34
C SER A 396 27.76 -10.03 -3.45
N LEU A 397 28.30 -10.94 -4.26
CA LEU A 397 29.74 -10.99 -4.52
C LEU A 397 30.21 -9.73 -5.27
N LEU A 398 29.41 -9.22 -6.21
CA LEU A 398 29.68 -7.94 -6.88
C LEU A 398 29.75 -6.78 -5.88
N LEU A 399 28.83 -6.71 -4.92
CA LEU A 399 28.86 -5.68 -3.88
C LEU A 399 30.11 -5.80 -2.98
N LEU A 400 30.47 -7.03 -2.59
CA LEU A 400 31.64 -7.30 -1.74
C LEU A 400 32.98 -7.04 -2.44
N LEU A 401 33.05 -7.27 -3.76
CA LEU A 401 34.25 -7.06 -4.59
C LEU A 401 34.24 -5.71 -5.32
N GLY A 402 33.29 -4.82 -4.99
CA GLY A 402 32.94 -3.63 -5.77
C GLY A 402 34.11 -2.71 -6.10
N ASP A 403 35.04 -2.54 -5.15
CA ASP A 403 36.24 -1.69 -5.31
C ASP A 403 37.14 -2.13 -6.49
N SER A 404 37.07 -3.41 -6.89
CA SER A 404 37.77 -3.94 -8.08
C SER A 404 36.99 -3.75 -9.38
N SER A 405 35.66 -3.61 -9.30
CA SER A 405 34.72 -3.60 -10.43
C SER A 405 34.51 -2.21 -11.05
N GLU A 406 34.72 -1.15 -10.26
CA GLU A 406 34.65 0.26 -10.72
C GLU A 406 35.70 0.59 -11.80
N SER A 407 36.73 -0.23 -11.94
CA SER A 407 37.74 -0.10 -13.01
C SER A 407 37.29 -0.68 -14.37
N VAL A 408 36.20 -1.45 -14.39
CA VAL A 408 35.74 -2.22 -15.57
C VAL A 408 34.36 -1.79 -16.05
N LEU A 409 33.46 -1.43 -15.13
CA LEU A 409 32.11 -0.97 -15.45
C LEU A 409 32.00 0.55 -15.32
N PRO A 410 31.23 1.23 -16.19
CA PRO A 410 31.00 2.67 -16.12
C PRO A 410 30.00 3.08 -15.02
N LEU A 411 29.47 2.12 -14.28
CA LEU A 411 28.49 2.29 -13.20
C LEU A 411 29.13 1.87 -11.88
N ASP A 412 28.71 2.47 -10.78
CA ASP A 412 29.16 2.03 -9.45
C ASP A 412 28.60 0.64 -9.09
N ARG A 413 29.03 0.09 -7.95
CA ARG A 413 28.61 -1.25 -7.51
C ARG A 413 27.11 -1.36 -7.23
N TYR A 414 26.45 -0.33 -6.71
CA TYR A 414 25.03 -0.33 -6.38
C TYR A 414 24.15 -0.04 -7.59
N GLU A 415 24.59 0.85 -8.49
CA GLU A 415 23.98 1.05 -9.81
C GLU A 415 24.05 -0.23 -10.64
N SER A 416 25.22 -0.88 -10.68
CA SER A 416 25.41 -2.17 -11.34
C SER A 416 24.49 -3.23 -10.73
N PHE A 417 24.44 -3.31 -9.39
CA PHE A 417 23.51 -4.19 -8.69
C PHE A 417 22.07 -3.93 -9.13
N THR A 418 21.63 -2.67 -9.14
CA THR A 418 20.26 -2.27 -9.48
C THR A 418 19.88 -2.72 -10.88
N VAL A 419 20.73 -2.45 -11.87
CA VAL A 419 20.46 -2.81 -13.27
C VAL A 419 20.36 -4.34 -13.42
N PHE A 420 21.33 -5.09 -12.92
CA PHE A 420 21.31 -6.55 -13.06
C PHE A 420 20.20 -7.20 -12.23
N ALA A 421 19.93 -6.72 -11.01
CA ALA A 421 18.82 -7.19 -10.19
C ALA A 421 17.47 -6.92 -10.88
N ALA A 422 17.31 -5.76 -11.53
CA ALA A 422 16.09 -5.41 -12.25
C ALA A 422 15.90 -6.32 -13.48
N LEU A 423 16.97 -6.64 -14.21
CA LEU A 423 16.92 -7.58 -15.33
C LEU A 423 16.54 -9.00 -14.88
N ILE A 424 17.15 -9.51 -13.81
CA ILE A 424 16.85 -10.84 -13.27
C ILE A 424 15.42 -10.89 -12.75
N THR A 425 14.99 -9.88 -11.99
CA THR A 425 13.63 -9.76 -11.47
C THR A 425 12.62 -9.67 -12.59
N GLY A 426 12.86 -8.80 -13.57
CA GLY A 426 12.05 -8.63 -14.77
C GLY A 426 11.93 -9.94 -15.56
N PHE A 427 13.02 -10.68 -15.74
CA PHE A 427 13.00 -12.00 -16.38
C PHE A 427 12.09 -12.99 -15.64
N VAL A 428 12.24 -13.11 -14.31
CA VAL A 428 11.42 -14.03 -13.50
C VAL A 428 9.95 -13.64 -13.53
N MET A 429 9.63 -12.35 -13.38
CA MET A 429 8.25 -11.85 -13.41
C MET A 429 7.61 -11.98 -14.79
N LEU A 430 8.31 -11.60 -15.87
CA LEU A 430 7.78 -11.66 -17.24
C LEU A 430 7.61 -13.08 -17.75
N ARG A 431 8.47 -14.01 -17.32
CA ARG A 431 8.35 -15.44 -17.69
C ARG A 431 7.08 -16.07 -17.13
N ASP A 432 6.64 -15.64 -15.94
CA ASP A 432 5.50 -16.20 -15.22
C ASP A 432 4.34 -15.20 -15.05
N GLN A 433 4.30 -14.16 -15.92
CA GLN A 433 3.37 -13.03 -15.81
C GLN A 433 1.89 -13.41 -15.77
N ASP A 434 1.50 -14.54 -16.38
CA ASP A 434 0.10 -14.97 -16.48
C ASP A 434 -0.44 -15.45 -15.12
N ARG A 435 0.45 -15.71 -14.14
CA ARG A 435 0.08 -16.04 -12.75
C ARG A 435 -0.16 -14.81 -11.88
N VAL A 436 0.30 -13.65 -12.33
CA VAL A 436 0.12 -12.38 -11.62
C VAL A 436 -1.26 -11.82 -11.91
N SER A 437 -2.02 -11.49 -10.86
CA SER A 437 -3.33 -10.87 -11.02
C SER A 437 -3.20 -9.43 -11.53
N ASP A 438 -4.20 -8.97 -12.28
CA ASP A 438 -4.24 -7.58 -12.75
C ASP A 438 -4.27 -6.60 -11.57
N ARG A 439 -4.87 -7.03 -10.45
CA ARG A 439 -4.89 -6.30 -9.18
C ARG A 439 -3.50 -5.98 -8.65
N VAL A 440 -2.64 -7.00 -8.58
CA VAL A 440 -1.26 -6.82 -8.13
C VAL A 440 -0.46 -5.94 -9.09
N LEU A 441 -0.67 -6.08 -10.39
CA LEU A 441 0.05 -5.28 -11.38
C LEU A 441 -0.30 -3.78 -11.26
N TRP A 442 -1.57 -3.42 -11.04
CA TRP A 442 -1.95 -2.01 -10.95
C TRP A 442 -1.60 -1.41 -9.59
N LEU A 443 -1.75 -2.17 -8.49
CA LEU A 443 -1.30 -1.74 -7.17
C LEU A 443 0.23 -1.60 -7.13
N GLY A 444 0.93 -2.53 -7.77
CA GLY A 444 2.37 -2.52 -7.93
C GLY A 444 2.86 -1.30 -8.70
N SER A 445 2.15 -0.86 -9.76
CA SER A 445 2.56 0.35 -10.47
C SER A 445 2.42 1.61 -9.63
N ILE A 446 1.37 1.72 -8.82
CA ILE A 446 1.20 2.87 -7.90
C ILE A 446 2.33 2.86 -6.85
N ALA A 447 2.62 1.69 -6.27
CA ALA A 447 3.69 1.56 -5.28
C ALA A 447 5.06 1.90 -5.86
N VAL A 448 5.40 1.39 -7.05
CA VAL A 448 6.66 1.70 -7.74
C VAL A 448 6.75 3.18 -8.08
N LEU A 449 5.65 3.80 -8.53
CA LEU A 449 5.61 5.25 -8.78
C LEU A 449 5.95 6.05 -7.52
N ILE A 450 5.28 5.76 -6.40
CA ILE A 450 5.52 6.46 -5.13
C ILE A 450 6.98 6.31 -4.71
N LEU A 451 7.55 5.11 -4.87
CA LEU A 451 8.96 4.87 -4.55
C LEU A 451 9.90 5.67 -5.45
N LEU A 452 9.64 5.71 -6.76
CA LEU A 452 10.46 6.51 -7.69
C LEU A 452 10.40 7.99 -7.34
N VAL A 453 9.21 8.53 -7.09
CA VAL A 453 9.01 9.95 -6.72
C VAL A 453 9.73 10.31 -5.41
N ILE A 454 9.79 9.39 -4.43
CA ILE A 454 10.46 9.64 -3.15
C ILE A 454 11.98 9.48 -3.23
N LEU A 455 12.47 8.54 -4.04
CA LEU A 455 13.88 8.12 -4.05
C LEU A 455 14.72 8.77 -5.14
N VAL A 456 14.11 9.10 -6.28
CA VAL A 456 14.83 9.71 -7.40
C VAL A 456 14.77 11.24 -7.22
N PRO A 457 15.92 11.90 -6.96
CA PRO A 457 15.94 13.34 -6.81
C PRO A 457 15.53 14.02 -8.12
N ALA A 458 14.71 15.06 -8.00
CA ALA A 458 14.30 15.93 -9.10
C ALA A 458 14.62 17.37 -8.67
N GLU A 459 15.88 17.74 -8.81
CA GLU A 459 16.39 19.06 -8.44
C GLU A 459 16.46 20.00 -9.65
N SER A 460 16.40 21.29 -9.36
CA SER A 460 16.42 22.32 -10.39
C SER A 460 17.73 22.31 -11.17
N LYS A 461 17.66 22.61 -12.48
CA LYS A 461 18.87 22.77 -13.31
C LYS A 461 19.76 23.92 -12.81
N THR A 462 19.18 24.89 -12.12
CA THR A 462 19.90 26.00 -11.52
C THR A 462 20.72 25.59 -10.30
N ASP A 463 20.29 24.55 -9.58
CA ASP A 463 21.00 24.00 -8.41
C ASP A 463 21.93 22.84 -8.77
N GLY A 464 22.09 22.56 -10.07
CA GLY A 464 22.94 21.47 -10.59
C GLY A 464 22.21 20.13 -10.79
N GLY A 465 20.89 20.10 -10.59
CA GLY A 465 20.03 18.95 -10.86
C GLY A 465 19.74 18.73 -12.35
N ASP A 466 19.02 17.66 -12.65
CA ASP A 466 18.66 17.28 -14.02
C ASP A 466 17.29 17.84 -14.47
N GLY A 467 16.58 18.56 -13.61
CA GLY A 467 15.23 19.07 -13.87
C GLY A 467 14.16 17.99 -13.96
N GLY A 468 14.37 16.85 -13.29
CA GLY A 468 13.43 15.73 -13.22
C GLY A 468 13.52 14.76 -14.38
N VAL A 469 14.53 14.84 -15.24
CA VAL A 469 14.66 14.01 -16.45
C VAL A 469 14.73 12.53 -16.10
N MET A 470 15.55 12.14 -15.13
CA MET A 470 15.71 10.74 -14.71
C MET A 470 14.41 10.19 -14.12
N LEU A 471 13.77 10.95 -13.22
CA LEU A 471 12.48 10.57 -12.61
C LEU A 471 11.42 10.34 -13.69
N LEU A 472 11.23 11.32 -14.58
CA LEU A 472 10.23 11.24 -15.64
C LEU A 472 10.52 10.14 -16.65
N ALA A 473 11.80 9.84 -16.94
CA ALA A 473 12.19 8.73 -17.80
C ALA A 473 11.84 7.36 -17.16
N MET A 474 12.10 7.18 -15.86
CA MET A 474 11.75 5.96 -15.13
C MET A 474 10.22 5.79 -15.03
N LEU A 475 9.48 6.87 -14.78
CA LEU A 475 8.02 6.85 -14.78
C LEU A 475 7.45 6.59 -16.18
N ALA A 476 8.05 7.14 -17.24
CA ALA A 476 7.69 6.83 -18.62
C ALA A 476 7.86 5.33 -18.92
N ALA A 477 8.97 4.73 -18.48
CA ALA A 477 9.22 3.30 -18.62
C ALA A 477 8.17 2.47 -17.85
N LEU A 478 7.83 2.87 -16.63
CA LEU A 478 6.76 2.25 -15.83
C LEU A 478 5.43 2.25 -16.58
N HIS A 479 4.98 3.41 -17.08
CA HIS A 479 3.70 3.53 -17.77
C HIS A 479 3.69 2.80 -19.11
N LEU A 480 4.79 2.82 -19.87
CA LEU A 480 4.90 2.05 -21.09
C LEU A 480 4.80 0.54 -20.80
N GLY A 481 5.42 0.09 -19.70
CA GLY A 481 5.30 -1.27 -19.19
C GLY A 481 3.86 -1.65 -18.84
N THR A 482 3.18 -0.84 -18.03
CA THR A 482 1.79 -1.09 -17.62
C THR A 482 0.83 -1.06 -18.81
N GLY A 483 1.03 -0.14 -19.76
CA GLY A 483 0.25 -0.06 -20.99
C GLY A 483 0.46 -1.26 -21.90
N THR A 484 1.70 -1.72 -22.04
CA THR A 484 2.02 -2.94 -22.79
C THR A 484 1.34 -4.16 -22.16
N LEU A 485 1.39 -4.28 -20.82
CA LEU A 485 0.71 -5.35 -20.09
C LEU A 485 -0.81 -5.25 -20.20
N ALA A 486 -1.38 -4.04 -20.09
CA ALA A 486 -2.82 -3.81 -20.24
C ALA A 486 -3.33 -4.33 -21.58
N ILE A 487 -2.62 -4.01 -22.67
CA ILE A 487 -2.95 -4.45 -24.03
C ILE A 487 -2.75 -5.95 -24.19
N LYS A 488 -1.59 -6.49 -23.77
CA LYS A 488 -1.27 -7.92 -23.93
C LYS A 488 -2.25 -8.82 -23.19
N ARG A 489 -2.77 -8.35 -22.05
CA ARG A 489 -3.65 -9.11 -21.15
C ARG A 489 -5.13 -8.80 -21.34
N ASN A 490 -5.48 -7.79 -22.14
CA ASN A 490 -6.83 -7.21 -22.19
C ASN A 490 -7.36 -6.88 -20.79
N ALA A 491 -6.54 -6.24 -19.96
CA ALA A 491 -6.81 -5.99 -18.55
C ALA A 491 -7.36 -4.57 -18.35
N PRO A 492 -8.68 -4.39 -18.10
CA PRO A 492 -9.27 -3.06 -17.97
C PRO A 492 -8.66 -2.30 -16.79
N ALA A 493 -8.46 -2.95 -15.64
CA ALA A 493 -7.86 -2.32 -14.46
C ALA A 493 -6.50 -1.67 -14.74
N LEU A 494 -5.63 -2.38 -15.48
CA LEU A 494 -4.32 -1.86 -15.87
C LEU A 494 -4.42 -0.76 -16.91
N ALA A 495 -5.40 -0.82 -17.82
CA ALA A 495 -5.67 0.26 -18.75
C ALA A 495 -6.09 1.53 -18.01
N GLY A 496 -6.97 1.39 -17.00
CA GLY A 496 -7.39 2.45 -16.09
C GLY A 496 -6.20 3.17 -15.46
N VAL A 497 -5.36 2.42 -14.76
CA VAL A 497 -4.18 2.98 -14.09
C VAL A 497 -3.17 3.55 -15.08
N THR A 498 -2.93 2.89 -16.22
CA THR A 498 -1.99 3.42 -17.24
C THR A 498 -2.43 4.78 -17.79
N VAL A 499 -3.73 4.99 -17.97
CA VAL A 499 -4.28 6.24 -18.52
C VAL A 499 -4.32 7.35 -17.47
N LEU A 500 -4.71 7.03 -16.24
CA LEU A 500 -4.98 8.04 -15.21
C LEU A 500 -3.75 8.41 -14.41
N LEU A 501 -2.93 7.41 -14.07
CA LEU A 501 -1.83 7.56 -13.13
C LEU A 501 -0.85 8.67 -13.53
N PRO A 502 -0.38 8.79 -14.79
CA PRO A 502 0.56 9.83 -15.21
C PRO A 502 0.11 11.27 -14.93
N TRP A 503 -1.21 11.49 -14.89
CA TRP A 503 -1.80 12.82 -14.69
C TRP A 503 -2.18 13.05 -13.23
N SER A 504 -2.68 12.02 -12.55
CA SER A 504 -3.10 12.11 -11.16
C SER A 504 -1.93 12.29 -10.21
N TRP A 505 -0.79 11.61 -10.45
CA TRP A 505 0.34 11.74 -9.53
C TRP A 505 0.91 13.15 -9.54
N ILE A 506 1.08 13.77 -10.73
CA ILE A 506 1.56 15.15 -10.87
C ILE A 506 0.61 16.10 -10.17
N LEU A 507 -0.69 15.93 -10.40
CA LEU A 507 -1.69 16.78 -9.78
C LEU A 507 -1.67 16.66 -8.25
N VAL A 508 -1.59 15.45 -7.71
CA VAL A 508 -1.57 15.21 -6.26
C VAL A 508 -0.29 15.73 -5.64
N GLU A 509 0.85 15.48 -6.27
CA GLU A 509 2.17 15.91 -5.81
C GLU A 509 2.24 17.44 -5.75
N GLU A 510 1.89 18.13 -6.83
CA GLU A 510 1.95 19.59 -6.90
C GLU A 510 1.00 20.24 -5.87
N LEU A 511 -0.22 19.71 -5.73
CA LEU A 511 -1.17 20.20 -4.71
C LEU A 511 -0.65 19.96 -3.29
N LEU A 512 0.01 18.84 -3.03
CA LEU A 512 0.59 18.53 -1.73
C LEU A 512 1.78 19.45 -1.42
N GLN A 513 2.66 19.65 -2.39
CA GLN A 513 3.79 20.57 -2.30
C GLN A 513 3.33 21.99 -1.98
N GLU A 514 2.36 22.51 -2.75
CA GLU A 514 1.84 23.87 -2.54
C GLU A 514 1.06 23.99 -1.22
N ALA A 515 0.36 22.94 -0.79
CA ALA A 515 -0.28 22.90 0.53
C ALA A 515 0.74 22.95 1.68
N ILE A 516 1.82 22.16 1.61
CA ILE A 516 2.90 22.18 2.60
C ILE A 516 3.57 23.56 2.62
N ARG A 517 3.91 24.10 1.45
CA ARG A 517 4.49 25.43 1.31
C ARG A 517 3.60 26.52 1.91
N THR A 518 2.31 26.51 1.58
CA THR A 518 1.33 27.45 2.13
C THR A 518 1.27 27.36 3.65
N VAL A 519 1.24 26.15 4.22
CA VAL A 519 1.23 25.94 5.67
C VAL A 519 2.53 26.44 6.32
N LEU A 520 3.69 26.22 5.71
CA LEU A 520 4.98 26.68 6.24
C LEU A 520 5.10 28.20 6.20
N VAL A 521 4.83 28.82 5.04
CA VAL A 521 4.88 30.27 4.86
C VAL A 521 3.86 30.97 5.75
N ALA A 522 2.65 30.42 5.90
CA ALA A 522 1.64 30.96 6.82
C ALA A 522 2.03 30.88 8.30
N ASN A 523 3.00 30.02 8.64
CA ASN A 523 3.56 29.88 9.99
C ASN A 523 4.93 30.57 10.13
N ASP A 524 5.25 31.56 9.29
CA ASP A 524 6.51 32.31 9.26
C ASP A 524 7.76 31.41 9.17
N ARG A 525 7.62 30.22 8.58
CA ARG A 525 8.75 29.34 8.26
C ARG A 525 9.36 29.74 6.91
N ILE A 526 10.64 29.42 6.74
CA ILE A 526 11.34 29.61 5.47
C ILE A 526 10.60 28.82 4.39
N ASP A 527 10.32 29.49 3.27
CA ASP A 527 9.76 28.86 2.08
C ASP A 527 10.71 27.74 1.62
N PRO A 528 10.28 26.45 1.65
CA PRO A 528 11.13 25.33 1.27
C PRO A 528 11.45 25.31 -0.23
N GLY A 529 10.78 26.14 -1.05
CA GLY A 529 10.87 26.06 -2.50
C GLY A 529 10.15 24.83 -3.06
N SER A 530 10.48 24.47 -4.30
CA SER A 530 10.02 23.23 -4.91
C SER A 530 10.83 22.05 -4.34
N ILE A 531 10.13 21.06 -3.79
CA ILE A 531 10.71 19.80 -3.30
C ILE A 531 10.98 18.87 -4.50
N ILE A 532 10.14 18.91 -5.52
CA ILE A 532 10.27 18.17 -6.78
C ILE A 532 10.18 19.17 -7.92
N ASP A 533 11.34 19.53 -8.49
CA ASP A 533 11.41 20.49 -9.60
C ASP A 533 11.38 19.77 -10.96
N LEU A 534 10.28 19.94 -11.68
CA LEU A 534 10.08 19.38 -13.01
C LEU A 534 10.23 20.48 -14.05
N SER A 535 11.31 20.40 -14.84
CA SER A 535 11.53 21.35 -15.94
C SER A 535 10.41 21.24 -17.00
N PRO A 536 9.97 22.36 -17.61
CA PRO A 536 8.84 22.36 -18.55
C PRO A 536 8.97 21.42 -19.75
N GLU A 537 10.17 21.33 -20.33
CA GLU A 537 10.45 20.49 -21.50
C GLU A 537 10.35 18.99 -21.18
N PRO A 538 11.10 18.42 -20.21
CA PRO A 538 10.94 17.02 -19.79
C PRO A 538 9.50 16.68 -19.40
N LEU A 539 8.83 17.57 -18.65
CA LEU A 539 7.45 17.37 -18.23
C LEU A 539 6.49 17.29 -19.43
N ALA A 540 6.64 18.19 -20.41
CA ALA A 540 5.83 18.17 -21.63
C ALA A 540 6.06 16.89 -22.47
N VAL A 541 7.30 16.41 -22.57
CA VAL A 541 7.62 15.14 -23.26
C VAL A 541 6.98 13.95 -22.55
N TYR A 542 7.08 13.89 -21.22
CA TYR A 542 6.48 12.83 -20.40
C TYR A 542 4.95 12.80 -20.54
N LEU A 543 4.30 13.97 -20.42
CA LEU A 543 2.85 14.08 -20.58
C LEU A 543 2.40 13.82 -22.02
N GLY A 544 3.21 14.20 -23.01
CA GLY A 544 2.94 13.88 -24.41
C GLY A 544 2.97 12.38 -24.67
N LEU A 545 3.95 11.67 -24.10
CA LEU A 545 3.99 10.20 -24.11
C LEU A 545 2.75 9.63 -23.44
N ALA A 546 2.35 10.14 -22.26
CA ALA A 546 1.15 9.70 -21.55
C ALA A 546 -0.13 9.91 -22.38
N ALA A 547 -0.24 11.02 -23.11
CA ALA A 547 -1.38 11.30 -24.01
C ALA A 547 -1.44 10.29 -25.18
N ILE A 548 -0.30 10.00 -25.82
CA ILE A 548 -0.22 8.99 -26.88
C ILE A 548 -0.54 7.59 -26.33
N LEU A 549 0.00 7.25 -25.15
CA LEU A 549 -0.26 5.97 -24.51
C LEU A 549 -1.75 5.82 -24.16
N MET A 550 -2.39 6.88 -23.69
CA MET A 550 -3.82 6.92 -23.42
C MET A 550 -4.65 6.64 -24.67
N LEU A 551 -4.28 7.21 -25.82
CA LEU A 551 -4.90 6.89 -27.10
C LEU A 551 -4.75 5.41 -27.45
N VAL A 552 -3.51 4.89 -27.41
CA VAL A 552 -3.20 3.52 -27.82
C VAL A 552 -3.93 2.50 -26.95
N VAL A 553 -3.92 2.70 -25.63
CA VAL A 553 -4.58 1.81 -24.67
C VAL A 553 -6.11 1.84 -24.88
N ASN A 554 -6.72 3.02 -24.95
CA ASN A 554 -8.17 3.12 -25.13
C ASN A 554 -8.66 2.51 -26.45
N LEU A 555 -7.94 2.74 -27.56
CA LEU A 555 -8.28 2.13 -28.86
C LEU A 555 -8.17 0.60 -28.84
N ARG A 556 -7.23 0.04 -28.07
CA ARG A 556 -7.03 -1.41 -27.95
C ARG A 556 -8.04 -2.07 -27.03
N MET A 557 -8.47 -1.38 -25.96
CA MET A 557 -9.51 -1.88 -25.05
C MET A 557 -10.89 -1.89 -25.71
N GLY A 558 -11.16 -1.05 -26.72
CA GLY A 558 -12.45 -1.05 -27.43
C GLY A 558 -13.64 -0.76 -26.51
N GLU A 559 -14.75 -1.47 -26.68
CA GLU A 559 -16.00 -1.27 -25.92
C GLU A 559 -15.93 -1.80 -24.46
N THR A 560 -14.93 -2.60 -24.11
CA THR A 560 -14.73 -3.11 -22.73
C THR A 560 -14.08 -2.08 -21.80
N GLY A 561 -14.15 -0.79 -22.14
CA GLY A 561 -13.51 0.29 -21.40
C GLY A 561 -13.92 0.35 -19.93
N VAL A 562 -12.98 0.73 -19.07
CA VAL A 562 -13.23 0.90 -17.62
C VAL A 562 -14.23 2.03 -17.39
N ASN A 563 -15.30 1.74 -16.65
CA ASN A 563 -16.16 2.75 -16.04
C ASN A 563 -16.06 2.62 -14.52
N LEU A 564 -15.36 3.53 -13.86
CA LEU A 564 -15.18 3.48 -12.40
C LEU A 564 -16.50 3.65 -11.65
N ALA A 565 -17.53 4.20 -12.30
CA ALA A 565 -18.84 4.36 -11.69
C ALA A 565 -19.53 3.03 -11.36
N SER A 566 -19.14 1.91 -11.98
CA SER A 566 -19.74 0.60 -11.67
C SER A 566 -19.34 0.07 -10.29
N GLY A 567 -18.17 0.48 -9.77
CA GLY A 567 -17.73 0.13 -8.41
C GLY A 567 -18.43 0.93 -7.31
N PHE A 568 -19.06 2.06 -7.65
CA PHE A 568 -19.92 2.83 -6.77
C PHE A 568 -21.35 2.30 -6.90
N LEU A 569 -21.61 1.12 -6.33
CA LEU A 569 -22.92 0.46 -6.40
C LEU A 569 -24.02 1.30 -5.72
N GLY A 570 -24.83 2.01 -6.50
CA GLY A 570 -26.28 2.19 -6.26
C GLY A 570 -26.78 2.76 -4.93
N ILE A 571 -25.96 3.46 -4.14
CA ILE A 571 -26.38 3.92 -2.80
C ILE A 571 -27.24 5.20 -2.86
N THR A 572 -27.16 5.99 -3.94
CA THR A 572 -27.86 7.29 -4.07
C THR A 572 -28.21 7.67 -5.51
N GLU A 573 -29.23 8.53 -5.71
CA GLU A 573 -29.56 9.14 -7.02
C GLU A 573 -28.36 9.87 -7.65
N ILE A 574 -27.47 10.42 -6.81
CA ILE A 574 -26.23 11.08 -7.25
C ILE A 574 -25.27 10.06 -7.87
N SER A 575 -25.10 8.89 -7.26
CA SER A 575 -24.27 7.80 -7.79
C SER A 575 -24.82 7.28 -9.13
N ALA A 576 -26.14 7.12 -9.25
CA ALA A 576 -26.78 6.75 -10.51
C ALA A 576 -26.57 7.80 -11.61
N SER A 577 -26.72 9.09 -11.29
CA SER A 577 -26.47 10.20 -12.21
C SER A 577 -25.01 10.23 -12.70
N ILE A 578 -24.04 10.06 -11.81
CA ILE A 578 -22.61 10.00 -12.17
C ILE A 578 -22.34 8.82 -13.10
N ARG A 579 -22.91 7.65 -12.81
CA ARG A 579 -22.77 6.45 -13.64
C ARG A 579 -23.32 6.66 -15.05
N ASP A 580 -24.51 7.22 -15.14
CA ASP A 580 -25.23 7.37 -16.39
C ASP A 580 -24.68 8.53 -17.24
N SER A 581 -23.96 9.49 -16.63
CA SER A 581 -23.32 10.62 -17.34
C SER A 581 -22.12 10.23 -18.23
N GLY A 582 -21.52 9.05 -18.01
CA GLY A 582 -20.29 8.64 -18.70
C GLY A 582 -19.03 9.44 -18.33
N ILE A 583 -19.08 10.33 -17.33
CA ILE A 583 -17.93 11.16 -16.91
C ILE A 583 -16.77 10.34 -16.32
N LEU A 584 -17.07 9.16 -15.76
CA LEU A 584 -16.12 8.20 -15.20
C LEU A 584 -15.74 7.08 -16.18
N GLN A 585 -16.11 7.21 -17.47
CA GLN A 585 -15.57 6.36 -18.52
C GLN A 585 -14.11 6.74 -18.81
N LEU A 586 -13.28 5.76 -19.14
CA LEU A 586 -11.85 5.95 -19.36
C LEU A 586 -11.52 6.99 -20.45
N TRP A 587 -12.31 7.05 -21.53
CA TRP A 587 -12.19 8.08 -22.58
C TRP A 587 -12.50 9.51 -22.07
N SER A 588 -13.47 9.66 -21.17
CA SER A 588 -13.83 10.94 -20.57
C SER A 588 -12.79 11.38 -19.54
N MET A 589 -12.38 10.48 -18.64
CA MET A 589 -11.34 10.74 -17.65
C MET A 589 -9.98 11.00 -18.30
N GLY A 590 -9.65 10.30 -19.37
CA GLY A 590 -8.48 10.57 -20.21
C GLY A 590 -8.53 11.91 -20.97
N LEU A 591 -9.57 12.73 -20.78
CA LEU A 591 -9.65 14.11 -21.26
C LEU A 591 -9.71 15.11 -20.11
N TRP A 592 -10.69 14.98 -19.21
CA TRP A 592 -10.89 15.99 -18.18
C TRP A 592 -9.79 15.99 -17.12
N LEU A 593 -9.27 14.83 -16.71
CA LEU A 593 -8.18 14.78 -15.73
C LEU A 593 -6.91 15.42 -16.30
N PRO A 594 -6.45 15.07 -17.52
CA PRO A 594 -5.37 15.78 -18.18
C PRO A 594 -5.59 17.29 -18.32
N LEU A 595 -6.79 17.75 -18.68
CA LEU A 595 -7.10 19.17 -18.78
C LEU A 595 -6.98 19.88 -17.41
N ILE A 596 -7.46 19.27 -16.33
CA ILE A 596 -7.30 19.81 -14.97
C ILE A 596 -5.83 19.87 -14.59
N THR A 597 -5.08 18.78 -14.80
CA THR A 597 -3.64 18.74 -14.53
C THR A 597 -2.90 19.84 -15.30
N VAL A 598 -3.20 20.03 -16.59
CA VAL A 598 -2.59 21.08 -17.41
C VAL A 598 -2.90 22.47 -16.85
N VAL A 599 -4.15 22.75 -16.47
CA VAL A 599 -4.58 24.04 -15.89
C VAL A 599 -3.91 24.35 -14.54
N VAL A 600 -3.71 23.32 -13.70
CA VAL A 600 -3.07 23.48 -12.40
C VAL A 600 -1.56 23.70 -12.59
N MET A 601 -0.91 22.84 -13.38
CA MET A 601 0.54 22.94 -13.62
C MET A 601 0.91 24.24 -14.34
N SER A 602 0.09 24.74 -15.27
CA SER A 602 0.34 26.03 -15.92
C SER A 602 0.27 27.20 -14.95
N GLN A 603 -0.54 27.09 -13.88
CA GLN A 603 -0.61 28.10 -12.83
C GLN A 603 0.55 28.05 -11.85
N LEU A 604 1.20 26.90 -11.68
CA LEU A 604 2.27 26.69 -10.71
C LEU A 604 3.67 26.68 -11.32
N GLY A 605 3.77 26.81 -12.64
CA GLY A 605 5.04 27.03 -13.34
C GLY A 605 5.58 25.82 -14.10
N GLY A 606 4.78 24.76 -14.25
CA GLY A 606 5.17 23.55 -14.97
C GLY A 606 5.29 23.72 -16.50
N PHE A 607 4.87 24.84 -17.08
CA PHE A 607 4.92 25.04 -18.53
C PHE A 607 5.41 26.43 -18.94
N THR A 608 6.10 26.48 -20.08
CA THR A 608 6.25 27.66 -20.94
C THR A 608 5.03 27.79 -21.86
N ALA A 609 4.88 28.94 -22.54
CA ALA A 609 3.80 29.13 -23.51
C ALA A 609 3.83 28.07 -24.63
N VAL A 610 5.03 27.74 -25.13
CA VAL A 610 5.22 26.75 -26.20
C VAL A 610 4.86 25.35 -25.73
N THR A 611 5.37 24.92 -24.57
CA THR A 611 5.09 23.59 -24.03
C THR A 611 3.62 23.41 -23.65
N LEU A 612 2.97 24.45 -23.11
CA LEU A 612 1.54 24.46 -22.80
C LEU A 612 0.69 24.29 -24.07
N LEU A 613 0.98 25.06 -25.13
CA LEU A 613 0.28 24.94 -26.40
C LEU A 613 0.48 23.55 -27.02
N ALA A 614 1.72 23.03 -27.00
CA ALA A 614 2.05 21.73 -27.56
C ALA A 614 1.28 20.58 -26.89
N ILE A 615 1.28 20.52 -25.55
CA ILE A 615 0.60 19.44 -24.83
C ILE A 615 -0.92 19.53 -24.99
N THR A 616 -1.47 20.75 -24.98
CA THR A 616 -2.90 20.97 -25.12
C THR A 616 -3.39 20.67 -26.55
N ALA A 617 -2.61 21.05 -27.56
CA ALA A 617 -2.86 20.72 -28.96
C ALA A 617 -2.85 19.21 -29.18
N LEU A 618 -1.84 18.52 -28.61
CA LEU A 618 -1.73 17.07 -28.69
C LEU A 618 -2.95 16.40 -28.04
N LEU A 619 -3.28 16.77 -26.81
CA LEU A 619 -4.41 16.19 -26.08
C LEU A 619 -5.73 16.37 -26.85
N CYS A 620 -6.05 17.61 -27.25
CA CYS A 620 -7.27 17.90 -28.00
C CYS A 620 -7.26 17.19 -29.36
N GLY A 621 -6.14 17.26 -30.08
CA GLY A 621 -5.98 16.65 -31.41
C GLY A 621 -6.19 15.13 -31.39
N LEU A 622 -5.67 14.42 -30.38
CA LEU A 622 -5.86 12.98 -30.24
C LEU A 622 -7.34 12.63 -30.04
N HIS A 623 -8.04 13.31 -29.12
CA HIS A 623 -9.47 13.05 -28.89
C HIS A 623 -10.33 13.39 -30.12
N LEU A 624 -10.07 14.53 -30.76
CA LEU A 624 -10.77 14.95 -31.98
C LEU A 624 -10.55 13.99 -33.15
N ALA A 625 -9.31 13.52 -33.35
CA ALA A 625 -8.99 12.60 -34.45
C ALA A 625 -9.72 11.25 -34.30
N VAL A 626 -9.84 10.73 -33.07
CA VAL A 626 -10.56 9.48 -32.79
C VAL A 626 -12.06 9.66 -32.92
N GLU A 627 -12.58 10.78 -32.43
CA GLU A 627 -13.99 11.16 -32.58
C GLU A 627 -14.36 11.27 -34.06
N PHE A 628 -13.54 11.95 -34.86
CA PHE A 628 -13.72 12.05 -36.31
C PHE A 628 -13.67 10.69 -37.01
N SER A 629 -12.87 9.76 -36.48
CA SER A 629 -12.80 8.37 -36.95
C SER A 629 -13.99 7.50 -36.49
N GLY A 630 -14.88 8.02 -35.65
CA GLY A 630 -16.04 7.31 -35.10
C GLY A 630 -15.70 6.20 -34.12
N ARG A 631 -14.50 6.23 -33.51
CA ARG A 631 -14.01 5.17 -32.61
C ARG A 631 -14.02 5.55 -31.13
N ARG A 632 -14.35 6.80 -30.81
CA ARG A 632 -14.38 7.30 -29.44
C ARG A 632 -15.68 6.86 -28.77
N LEU A 633 -15.60 6.41 -27.53
CA LEU A 633 -16.78 6.15 -26.70
C LEU A 633 -17.12 7.39 -25.86
N GLY A 634 -18.41 7.62 -25.66
CA GLY A 634 -18.96 8.75 -24.91
C GLY A 634 -19.54 9.84 -25.81
N ASP A 635 -20.25 10.78 -25.21
CA ASP A 635 -20.96 11.84 -25.93
C ASP A 635 -19.99 12.88 -26.55
N PRO A 636 -20.06 13.13 -27.88
CA PRO A 636 -19.23 14.13 -28.55
C PRO A 636 -19.47 15.56 -28.05
N VAL A 637 -20.69 15.89 -27.63
CA VAL A 637 -20.98 17.23 -27.10
C VAL A 637 -20.33 17.41 -25.74
N ALA A 638 -20.44 16.43 -24.84
CA ALA A 638 -19.74 16.45 -23.56
C ALA A 638 -18.22 16.60 -23.76
N MET A 639 -17.63 15.90 -24.75
CA MET A 639 -16.23 16.08 -25.14
C MET A 639 -15.91 17.52 -25.51
N LEU A 640 -16.71 18.13 -26.39
CA LEU A 640 -16.53 19.52 -26.80
C LEU A 640 -16.65 20.48 -25.63
N ALA A 641 -17.62 20.26 -24.74
CA ALA A 641 -17.84 21.09 -23.57
C ALA A 641 -16.62 21.07 -22.65
N MET A 642 -16.04 19.89 -22.39
CA MET A 642 -14.82 19.76 -21.59
C MET A 642 -13.64 20.49 -22.24
N ILE A 643 -13.43 20.32 -23.55
CA ILE A 643 -12.38 21.03 -24.29
C ILE A 643 -12.61 22.54 -24.23
N ALA A 644 -13.79 23.02 -24.62
CA ALA A 644 -14.10 24.45 -24.67
C ALA A 644 -13.92 25.11 -23.30
N VAL A 645 -14.46 24.52 -22.23
CA VAL A 645 -14.30 25.05 -20.86
C VAL A 645 -12.83 25.04 -20.45
N GLY A 646 -12.10 23.94 -20.64
CA GLY A 646 -10.69 23.86 -20.28
C GLY A 646 -9.82 24.91 -21.01
N LEU A 647 -10.01 25.05 -22.31
CA LEU A 647 -9.29 26.04 -23.13
C LEU A 647 -9.66 27.48 -22.77
N THR A 648 -10.94 27.76 -22.48
CA THR A 648 -11.37 29.08 -22.00
C THR A 648 -10.76 29.41 -20.64
N VAL A 649 -10.60 28.43 -19.74
CA VAL A 649 -9.90 28.64 -18.47
C VAL A 649 -8.41 28.96 -18.70
N LEU A 650 -7.73 28.23 -19.59
CA LEU A 650 -6.34 28.51 -19.95
C LEU A 650 -6.19 29.89 -20.58
N GLN A 651 -7.09 30.26 -21.49
CA GLN A 651 -7.15 31.58 -22.10
C GLN A 651 -7.31 32.68 -21.05
N TRP A 652 -8.28 32.54 -20.15
CA TRP A 652 -8.52 33.52 -19.10
C TRP A 652 -7.31 33.69 -18.18
N ARG A 653 -6.59 32.60 -17.89
CA ARG A 653 -5.41 32.61 -17.01
C ARG A 653 -4.16 33.19 -17.68
N HIS A 654 -3.91 32.82 -18.94
CA HIS A 654 -2.60 33.00 -19.58
C HIS A 654 -2.60 33.87 -20.84
N GLY A 655 -3.76 34.31 -21.34
CA GLY A 655 -3.86 35.02 -22.61
C GLY A 655 -3.73 34.05 -23.79
N LEU A 656 -3.01 34.43 -24.86
CA LEU A 656 -2.90 33.68 -26.12
C LEU A 656 -4.26 33.47 -26.78
N ASP A 657 -5.07 34.53 -26.80
CA ASP A 657 -6.49 34.50 -27.19
C ASP A 657 -6.68 33.86 -28.56
N SER A 658 -5.85 34.26 -29.53
CA SER A 658 -5.93 33.74 -30.90
C SER A 658 -5.71 32.23 -30.97
N MET A 659 -4.77 31.68 -30.21
CA MET A 659 -4.44 30.25 -30.22
C MET A 659 -5.58 29.40 -29.64
N TRP A 660 -6.14 29.79 -28.50
CA TRP A 660 -7.23 29.04 -27.87
C TRP A 660 -8.53 29.11 -28.68
N MET A 661 -8.83 30.26 -29.29
CA MET A 661 -9.96 30.40 -30.20
C MET A 661 -9.83 29.46 -31.40
N ILE A 662 -8.63 29.32 -31.98
CA ILE A 662 -8.38 28.39 -33.09
C ILE A 662 -8.67 26.95 -32.64
N PHE A 663 -8.17 26.51 -31.47
CA PHE A 663 -8.41 25.15 -30.99
C PHE A 663 -9.89 24.84 -30.73
N VAL A 664 -10.61 25.75 -30.07
CA VAL A 664 -12.06 25.58 -29.85
C VAL A 664 -12.82 25.56 -31.18
N THR A 665 -12.43 26.39 -32.14
CA THR A 665 -13.04 26.42 -33.47
C THR A 665 -12.83 25.10 -34.20
N ILE A 666 -11.61 24.56 -34.21
CA ILE A 666 -11.30 23.25 -34.80
C ILE A 666 -12.09 22.14 -34.10
N ALA A 667 -12.16 22.16 -32.77
CA ALA A 667 -12.88 21.16 -31.99
C ALA A 667 -14.38 21.14 -32.33
N ALA A 668 -15.01 22.31 -32.34
CA ALA A 668 -16.42 22.43 -32.65
C ALA A 668 -16.70 22.13 -34.13
N ALA A 669 -15.84 22.59 -35.06
CA ALA A 669 -15.96 22.24 -36.47
C ALA A 669 -15.91 20.73 -36.71
N THR A 670 -15.05 19.99 -35.99
CA THR A 670 -14.94 18.53 -36.09
C THR A 670 -16.27 17.84 -35.78
N ILE A 671 -17.00 18.32 -34.77
CA ILE A 671 -18.30 17.75 -34.37
C ILE A 671 -19.41 18.18 -35.32
N LEU A 672 -19.43 19.45 -35.73
CA LEU A 672 -20.43 19.97 -36.67
C LEU A 672 -20.34 19.28 -38.05
N LEU A 673 -19.12 18.98 -38.52
CA LEU A 673 -18.92 18.25 -39.78
C LEU A 673 -19.39 16.80 -39.73
N ARG A 674 -19.49 16.20 -38.53
CA ARG A 674 -20.00 14.83 -38.33
C ARG A 674 -21.50 14.83 -38.02
N ALA A 675 -22.07 15.95 -37.61
CA ALA A 675 -23.47 16.03 -37.19
C ALA A 675 -24.42 15.76 -38.37
N GLY A 676 -25.41 14.90 -38.13
CA GLY A 676 -26.50 14.68 -39.08
C GLY A 676 -27.43 15.88 -39.19
N VAL A 677 -28.17 16.01 -40.29
CA VAL A 677 -29.11 17.13 -40.53
C VAL A 677 -30.16 17.23 -39.41
N ASP A 678 -30.51 16.10 -38.78
CA ASP A 678 -31.53 16.02 -37.73
C ASP A 678 -30.95 16.21 -36.29
N GLU A 679 -29.64 16.42 -36.15
CA GLU A 679 -28.97 16.54 -34.84
C GLU A 679 -28.84 18.01 -34.38
N GLU A 680 -29.94 18.77 -34.43
CA GLU A 680 -29.99 20.22 -34.13
C GLU A 680 -29.34 20.59 -32.79
N ALA A 681 -29.48 19.74 -31.77
CA ALA A 681 -28.86 19.94 -30.46
C ALA A 681 -27.33 20.07 -30.53
N LYS A 682 -26.65 19.28 -31.39
CA LYS A 682 -25.20 19.36 -31.57
C LYS A 682 -24.79 20.67 -32.23
N PHE A 683 -25.58 21.18 -33.16
CA PHE A 683 -25.37 22.49 -33.79
C PHE A 683 -25.53 23.62 -32.76
N THR A 684 -26.62 23.62 -31.99
CA THR A 684 -26.87 24.65 -30.97
C THR A 684 -25.78 24.64 -29.89
N GLN A 685 -25.44 23.48 -29.35
CA GLN A 685 -24.44 23.34 -28.29
C GLN A 685 -23.04 23.65 -28.81
N GLY A 686 -22.70 23.23 -30.04
CA GLY A 686 -21.42 23.55 -30.68
C GLY A 686 -21.23 25.05 -30.87
N MET A 687 -22.24 25.76 -31.39
CA MET A 687 -22.20 27.22 -31.53
C MET A 687 -22.14 27.95 -30.18
N ALA A 688 -22.88 27.47 -29.17
CA ALA A 688 -22.85 28.06 -27.83
C ALA A 688 -21.46 27.93 -27.20
N LEU A 689 -20.82 26.75 -27.30
CA LEU A 689 -19.48 26.52 -26.74
C LEU A 689 -18.39 27.30 -27.47
N MET A 690 -18.51 27.53 -28.79
CA MET A 690 -17.61 28.41 -29.54
C MET A 690 -17.64 29.87 -29.04
N SER A 691 -18.70 30.31 -28.37
CA SER A 691 -18.80 31.67 -27.84
C SER A 691 -18.05 31.90 -26.52
N LEU A 692 -17.66 30.82 -25.80
CA LEU A 692 -16.99 30.92 -24.50
C LEU A 692 -15.63 31.63 -24.57
N PRO A 693 -14.71 31.28 -25.51
CA PRO A 693 -13.46 32.03 -25.69
C PRO A 693 -13.66 33.52 -25.97
N ILE A 694 -14.66 33.86 -26.78
CA ILE A 694 -14.97 35.25 -27.15
C ILE A 694 -15.44 36.02 -25.91
N LEU A 695 -16.30 35.40 -25.09
CA LEU A 695 -16.75 35.98 -23.84
C LEU A 695 -15.58 36.20 -22.86
N ALA A 696 -14.64 35.26 -22.80
CA ALA A 696 -13.43 35.41 -22.00
C ALA A 696 -12.54 36.57 -22.47
N THR A 697 -12.34 36.75 -23.78
CA THR A 697 -11.58 37.90 -24.32
C THR A 697 -12.25 39.24 -24.00
N ILE A 698 -13.59 39.31 -24.06
CA ILE A 698 -14.32 40.55 -23.78
C ILE A 698 -14.26 40.91 -22.28
N THR A 699 -14.27 39.90 -21.41
CA THR A 699 -14.30 40.08 -19.95
C THR A 699 -12.92 40.22 -19.33
N SER A 700 -11.90 39.59 -19.89
CA SER A 700 -10.51 39.65 -19.43
C SER A 700 -9.73 40.74 -20.16
N LYS A 701 -9.28 41.78 -19.45
CA LYS A 701 -8.45 42.84 -20.05
C LYS A 701 -6.96 42.53 -20.05
N ASN A 702 -6.48 41.65 -19.15
CA ASN A 702 -5.08 41.26 -19.02
C ASN A 702 -4.99 39.82 -18.48
N PRO A 703 -4.00 39.01 -18.92
CA PRO A 703 -3.77 37.69 -18.36
C PRO A 703 -3.38 37.79 -16.88
N MET A 704 -3.84 36.82 -16.07
CA MET A 704 -3.47 36.75 -14.65
C MET A 704 -2.00 36.38 -14.46
N ARG A 705 -1.44 35.55 -15.34
CA ARG A 705 -0.02 35.15 -15.35
C ARG A 705 0.47 34.98 -16.79
N ILE A 706 1.44 35.80 -17.18
CA ILE A 706 2.15 35.67 -18.47
C ILE A 706 3.14 34.51 -18.34
N LEU A 707 3.16 33.62 -19.34
CA LEU A 707 4.07 32.48 -19.37
C LEU A 707 5.40 32.88 -20.00
N ALA A 708 6.45 32.13 -19.69
CA ALA A 708 7.71 32.27 -20.42
C ALA A 708 7.49 31.97 -21.91
N GLU A 709 8.25 32.64 -22.79
CA GLU A 709 8.18 32.51 -24.26
C GLU A 709 6.86 32.97 -24.89
N SER A 710 5.99 33.67 -24.16
CA SER A 710 4.76 34.25 -24.74
C SER A 710 5.03 35.29 -25.84
N ASP A 711 6.15 36.01 -25.77
CA ASP A 711 6.53 37.03 -26.77
C ASP A 711 6.93 36.43 -28.13
N GLU A 712 7.19 35.12 -28.19
CA GLU A 712 7.53 34.40 -29.42
C GLU A 712 6.29 33.98 -30.22
N LEU A 713 5.09 34.18 -29.67
CA LEU A 713 3.83 33.69 -30.20
C LEU A 713 2.90 34.84 -30.61
N PRO A 714 2.01 34.63 -31.60
CA PRO A 714 0.98 35.61 -31.93
C PRO A 714 0.03 35.81 -30.74
N SER A 715 -0.26 37.09 -30.43
CA SER A 715 -1.22 37.49 -29.39
C SER A 715 -2.63 36.97 -29.66
#